data_AF-A0A0Q9LH69-F1
#
_entry.id   AF-A0A0Q9LH69-F1
#
_cell.length_a   1.000
_cell.length_b   1.000
_cell.length_c   1.000
_cell.angle_alpha   90.00
_cell.angle_beta   90.00
_cell.angle_gamma   90.00
#
_symmetry.space_group_name_H-M   'P 1'
#
loop_
_entity.id
_entity.type
_entity.pdbx_description
1 polymer ?
#
loop_
_entity_poly.entity_id
_entity_poly.type
_entity_poly.pdbx_seq_one_letter_code
_entity_poly.pdbx_strand_id
1 'polypeptide(L)'
;MKRILIMMFAVVLFIGMAAPVYAAPNNDTYNYNFWGQSVPAPSPYELEQVMYGTDWKTGNLSSPQDLFIGSDRRIYIADTGNDRIVVLNDQFREVQVISGFDNNGSKETFNKPEGVFYNGTDGHLLIADTQNRRLVELNGQGALVRVMGEPKSSLLREGFQYMPTKLVIDKAQRIYVISRGSYEGIMEFDTDGEFNGFIGTNRVKFNPVDLFWKRISTKAQREQMQLFIPLEFNNLDIDEDGFIYTTTSEEKSDRPIKRLNPSGVDILRDKGYFPPKGDIRTLEVGSAPGSSIFIDIAKDEGGMYSAIDLKRGRIFTYDKDGNMLYEFGGLGSEQGKFRTPSAIAMLGDKVLVLDKDNNRLSVFQPTRYGSLIREAVKSLYDGKTDTSTASWRQVLQMNGNFEVAYIGIGKSLLKNGDNRGAMSYFKLGNNRDYYSEAFKRYRKEVVFAHFGTIVLGIALVFGLGYTTVKIAGRRMRGKHYTEIGVLKNPFYTMMHPFNGFWEMKYEQKGRLKVVVICLLLLVLFTILKRQYSGFVVNMNNPLELNSLNELKFIVLPFLLWCMANWSLTTLMDGEGKFKEIVMATGYALMPLILIYLPQTLYSNVITGSESTFYYLLDAIAYIWFIWLLFVGTMTVHQYSASKTVVTMILTLVVIGIIIFLGVLFFSMLQQMINFITSIYRELSFRF
;
A
#
# COMPACT_ATOMS: atom_id res chain seq x y z
N MET A 1 -32.14 34.21 -17.02
CA MET A 1 -31.89 32.97 -16.23
C MET A 1 -31.51 31.77 -17.11
N LYS A 2 -32.26 31.41 -18.17
CA LYS A 2 -31.88 30.32 -19.10
C LYS A 2 -30.47 30.45 -19.70
N ARG A 3 -30.03 31.68 -20.03
CA ARG A 3 -28.68 31.93 -20.60
C ARG A 3 -27.52 31.74 -19.62
N ILE A 4 -27.70 32.00 -18.32
CA ILE A 4 -26.63 31.89 -17.31
C ILE A 4 -26.43 30.42 -16.89
N LEU A 5 -27.51 29.64 -16.80
CA LEU A 5 -27.45 28.21 -16.46
C LEU A 5 -26.80 27.38 -17.59
N ILE A 6 -27.11 27.71 -18.86
CA ILE A 6 -26.51 27.07 -20.05
C ILE A 6 -25.03 27.46 -20.17
N MET A 7 -24.66 28.71 -19.86
CA MET A 7 -23.28 29.18 -19.90
C MET A 7 -22.43 28.56 -18.78
N MET A 8 -22.97 28.35 -17.57
CA MET A 8 -22.30 27.60 -16.50
C MET A 8 -22.12 26.11 -16.86
N PHE A 9 -23.12 25.50 -17.50
CA PHE A 9 -23.05 24.10 -17.95
C PHE A 9 -21.97 23.90 -19.03
N ALA A 10 -21.83 24.85 -19.97
CA ALA A 10 -20.83 24.80 -21.04
C ALA A 10 -19.39 25.06 -20.56
N VAL A 11 -19.19 25.95 -19.58
CA VAL A 11 -17.85 26.30 -19.05
C VAL A 11 -17.27 25.20 -18.16
N VAL A 12 -18.12 24.46 -17.43
CA VAL A 12 -17.70 23.33 -16.58
C VAL A 12 -17.20 22.14 -17.40
N LEU A 13 -17.72 21.96 -18.62
CA LEU A 13 -17.34 20.87 -19.52
C LEU A 13 -16.05 21.12 -20.31
N PHE A 14 -15.60 22.38 -20.43
CA PHE A 14 -14.44 22.74 -21.27
C PHE A 14 -13.09 22.78 -20.54
N ILE A 15 -13.05 22.72 -19.21
CA ILE A 15 -11.79 22.84 -18.45
C ILE A 15 -11.35 21.47 -17.96
N GLY A 16 -10.67 20.68 -18.77
CA GLY A 16 -9.98 19.53 -18.21
C GLY A 16 -9.55 18.53 -19.25
N MET A 17 -8.44 18.81 -19.94
CA MET A 17 -7.47 17.80 -20.37
C MET A 17 -6.13 18.51 -20.60
N ALA A 18 -5.28 18.52 -19.58
CA ALA A 18 -3.85 18.67 -19.76
C ALA A 18 -3.19 17.76 -18.72
N ALA A 19 -2.84 16.54 -19.14
CA ALA A 19 -1.96 15.70 -18.36
C ALA A 19 -0.56 16.31 -18.44
N PRO A 20 0.12 16.59 -17.32
CA PRO A 20 1.52 16.96 -17.37
C PRO A 20 2.33 15.75 -17.83
N VAL A 21 3.07 15.92 -18.92
CA VAL A 21 4.12 14.99 -19.34
C VAL A 21 5.38 15.38 -18.56
N TYR A 22 5.74 14.58 -17.55
CA TYR A 22 7.03 14.71 -16.88
C TYR A 22 8.04 13.84 -17.62
N ALA A 23 9.10 14.46 -18.12
CA ALA A 23 10.30 13.74 -18.54
C ALA A 23 11.05 13.30 -17.28
N ALA A 24 11.33 11.99 -17.15
CA ALA A 24 12.10 11.44 -16.03
C ALA A 24 13.62 11.68 -16.26
N PRO A 25 14.39 12.03 -15.22
CA PRO A 25 15.85 12.04 -15.29
C PRO A 25 16.44 10.62 -15.32
N ASN A 26 17.64 10.50 -15.90
CA ASN A 26 18.49 9.31 -16.08
C ASN A 26 18.97 8.60 -14.78
N ASN A 27 18.18 8.51 -13.72
CA ASN A 27 18.53 7.67 -12.56
C ASN A 27 17.80 6.33 -12.65
N ASP A 28 18.57 5.24 -12.71
CA ASP A 28 18.06 3.86 -12.66
C ASP A 28 17.35 3.52 -11.34
N THR A 29 17.61 4.29 -10.27
CA THR A 29 17.10 4.03 -8.91
C THR A 29 16.01 5.00 -8.48
N TYR A 30 15.00 4.50 -7.77
CA TYR A 30 13.89 5.30 -7.24
C TYR A 30 13.44 4.87 -5.84
N ASN A 31 12.59 5.71 -5.24
CA ASN A 31 11.77 5.39 -4.08
C ASN A 31 10.31 5.72 -4.38
N TYR A 32 9.39 5.27 -3.52
CA TYR A 32 7.99 5.66 -3.61
C TYR A 32 7.64 6.72 -2.57
N ASN A 33 6.98 7.79 -3.02
CA ASN A 33 6.32 8.71 -2.08
C ASN A 33 5.04 8.08 -1.52
N PHE A 34 4.44 8.72 -0.52
CA PHE A 34 3.18 8.31 0.11
C PHE A 34 2.03 8.03 -0.88
N TRP A 35 2.02 8.73 -2.02
CA TRP A 35 1.00 8.56 -3.08
C TRP A 35 1.32 7.43 -4.06
N GLY A 36 2.42 6.71 -3.85
CA GLY A 36 2.83 5.59 -4.69
C GLY A 36 3.34 6.01 -6.07
N GLN A 37 3.86 7.24 -6.18
CA GLN A 37 4.58 7.71 -7.36
C GLN A 37 6.06 7.41 -7.16
N SER A 38 6.73 6.91 -8.21
CA SER A 38 8.17 6.74 -8.21
C SER A 38 8.84 8.11 -8.26
N VAL A 39 9.79 8.33 -7.35
CA VAL A 39 10.60 9.52 -7.25
C VAL A 39 12.06 9.11 -7.39
N PRO A 40 12.84 9.71 -8.31
CA PRO A 40 14.25 9.41 -8.46
C PRO A 40 15.02 9.52 -7.14
N ALA A 41 15.92 8.58 -6.89
CA ALA A 41 16.77 8.57 -5.70
C ALA A 41 18.24 8.35 -6.12
N PRO A 42 19.23 8.77 -5.29
CA PRO A 42 20.62 8.35 -5.48
C PRO A 42 20.79 6.84 -5.31
N SER A 43 21.75 6.25 -6.01
CA SER A 43 22.01 4.81 -5.89
C SER A 43 22.51 4.46 -4.48
N PRO A 44 21.90 3.51 -3.77
CA PRO A 44 22.34 3.07 -2.44
C PRO A 44 23.60 2.22 -2.49
N TYR A 45 23.82 1.53 -3.61
CA TYR A 45 24.93 0.59 -3.81
C TYR A 45 25.56 0.82 -5.18
N GLU A 46 26.83 0.47 -5.28
CA GLU A 46 27.57 0.45 -6.54
C GLU A 46 28.34 -0.87 -6.65
N LEU A 47 28.56 -1.32 -7.89
CA LEU A 47 29.32 -2.54 -8.13
C LEU A 47 30.78 -2.30 -7.75
N GLU A 48 31.30 -3.10 -6.83
CA GLU A 48 32.71 -3.07 -6.41
C GLU A 48 33.53 -3.98 -7.33
N GLN A 49 33.09 -5.23 -7.50
CA GLN A 49 33.78 -6.22 -8.30
C GLN A 49 32.85 -7.35 -8.76
N VAL A 50 33.26 -8.03 -9.82
CA VAL A 50 32.60 -9.23 -10.36
C VAL A 50 33.64 -10.34 -10.38
N MET A 51 33.26 -11.51 -9.89
CA MET A 51 34.14 -12.67 -9.84
C MET A 51 33.52 -13.83 -10.61
N TYR A 52 34.36 -14.51 -11.37
CA TYR A 52 34.06 -15.72 -12.12
C TYR A 52 34.76 -16.90 -11.47
N GLY A 53 34.27 -18.11 -11.74
CA GLY A 53 34.94 -19.33 -11.25
C GLY A 53 36.41 -19.45 -11.70
N THR A 54 36.76 -18.87 -12.86
CA THR A 54 38.15 -18.78 -13.36
C THR A 54 39.08 -17.93 -12.52
N ASP A 55 38.55 -17.05 -11.67
CA ASP A 55 39.36 -16.26 -10.72
C ASP A 55 39.81 -17.11 -9.52
N TRP A 56 39.27 -18.33 -9.40
CA TRP A 56 39.58 -19.30 -8.36
C TRP A 56 40.23 -20.56 -8.95
N LYS A 57 40.81 -21.41 -8.10
CA LYS A 57 41.45 -22.66 -8.54
C LYS A 57 40.42 -23.72 -8.95
N THR A 58 39.16 -23.52 -8.58
CA THR A 58 38.02 -24.38 -8.89
C THR A 58 37.63 -24.37 -10.37
N GLY A 59 38.00 -23.34 -11.14
CA GLY A 59 37.56 -23.17 -12.54
C GLY A 59 36.12 -22.69 -12.65
N ASN A 60 35.58 -22.60 -13.87
CA ASN A 60 34.27 -21.99 -14.13
C ASN A 60 33.15 -22.56 -13.26
N LEU A 61 32.30 -21.68 -12.73
CA LEU A 61 31.01 -22.05 -12.14
C LEU A 61 30.06 -22.51 -13.25
N SER A 62 29.06 -23.31 -12.87
CA SER A 62 28.03 -23.83 -13.77
C SER A 62 26.68 -23.84 -13.06
N SER A 63 25.77 -22.95 -13.49
CA SER A 63 24.41 -22.81 -12.93
C SER A 63 24.36 -22.79 -11.40
N PRO A 64 25.17 -21.96 -10.71
CA PRO A 64 25.21 -21.94 -9.25
C PRO A 64 23.87 -21.43 -8.67
N GLN A 65 23.29 -22.15 -7.70
CA GLN A 65 21.92 -21.90 -7.23
C GLN A 65 21.83 -21.18 -5.88
N ASP A 66 22.82 -21.35 -5.00
CA ASP A 66 22.74 -20.82 -3.64
C ASP A 66 24.07 -20.23 -3.15
N LEU A 67 23.94 -19.25 -2.26
CA LEU A 67 25.00 -18.47 -1.65
C LEU A 67 24.68 -18.28 -0.16
N PHE A 68 25.57 -18.69 0.73
CA PHE A 68 25.41 -18.49 2.17
C PHE A 68 26.67 -17.87 2.79
N ILE A 69 26.47 -16.92 3.71
CA ILE A 69 27.56 -16.33 4.50
C ILE A 69 27.51 -16.91 5.91
N GLY A 70 28.54 -17.67 6.27
CA GLY A 70 28.68 -18.27 7.60
C GLY A 70 29.01 -17.22 8.67
N SER A 71 28.70 -17.53 9.94
CA SER A 71 29.15 -16.72 11.08
C SER A 71 30.68 -16.71 11.23
N ASP A 72 31.37 -17.64 10.59
CA ASP A 72 32.82 -17.70 10.44
C ASP A 72 33.36 -16.73 9.35
N ARG A 73 32.47 -15.92 8.76
CA ARG A 73 32.72 -14.98 7.66
C ARG A 73 33.16 -15.63 6.35
N ARG A 74 32.95 -16.94 6.19
CA ARG A 74 33.18 -17.62 4.91
C ARG A 74 31.97 -17.54 4.00
N ILE A 75 32.23 -17.64 2.71
CA ILE A 75 31.25 -17.60 1.63
C ILE A 75 31.11 -19.02 1.09
N TYR A 76 29.92 -19.58 1.14
CA TYR A 76 29.61 -20.92 0.64
C TYR A 76 28.75 -20.80 -0.61
N ILE A 77 29.22 -21.36 -1.72
CA ILE A 77 28.52 -21.30 -3.02
C ILE A 77 28.16 -22.73 -3.43
N ALA A 78 26.88 -22.98 -3.66
CA ALA A 78 26.42 -24.21 -4.28
C ALA A 78 26.59 -24.12 -5.80
N ASP A 79 27.71 -24.68 -6.31
CA ASP A 79 28.03 -24.74 -7.73
C ASP A 79 27.33 -25.95 -8.37
N THR A 80 26.01 -25.86 -8.43
CA THR A 80 25.07 -26.97 -8.69
C THR A 80 25.36 -27.75 -9.96
N GLY A 81 25.70 -27.08 -11.06
CA GLY A 81 26.00 -27.73 -12.33
C GLY A 81 27.34 -28.47 -12.37
N ASN A 82 28.19 -28.27 -11.37
CA ASN A 82 29.48 -28.95 -11.19
C ASN A 82 29.48 -29.88 -9.96
N ASP A 83 28.32 -30.16 -9.35
CA ASP A 83 28.15 -31.10 -8.24
C ASP A 83 29.08 -30.84 -7.04
N ARG A 84 29.29 -29.57 -6.67
CA ARG A 84 30.23 -29.18 -5.62
C ARG A 84 29.82 -27.93 -4.85
N ILE A 85 30.42 -27.76 -3.67
CA ILE A 85 30.37 -26.54 -2.88
C ILE A 85 31.73 -25.84 -2.94
N VAL A 86 31.75 -24.57 -3.30
CA VAL A 86 32.95 -23.72 -3.31
C VAL A 86 32.94 -22.85 -2.06
N VAL A 87 34.01 -22.89 -1.27
CA VAL A 87 34.15 -22.12 -0.03
C VAL A 87 35.21 -21.05 -0.21
N LEU A 88 34.84 -19.78 -0.01
CA LEU A 88 35.73 -18.63 -0.06
C LEU A 88 35.87 -18.00 1.34
N ASN A 89 36.95 -17.26 1.55
CA ASN A 89 37.10 -16.39 2.72
C ASN A 89 36.46 -15.01 2.49
N ASP A 90 36.53 -14.12 3.49
CA ASP A 90 35.98 -12.76 3.42
C ASP A 90 36.78 -11.80 2.52
N GLN A 91 37.93 -12.23 2.00
CA GLN A 91 38.65 -11.55 0.90
C GLN A 91 38.39 -12.23 -0.45
N PHE A 92 37.36 -13.07 -0.56
CA PHE A 92 36.94 -13.76 -1.79
C PHE A 92 37.97 -14.70 -2.40
N ARG A 93 38.92 -15.19 -1.60
CA ARG A 93 39.89 -16.21 -2.01
C ARG A 93 39.33 -17.59 -1.71
N GLU A 94 39.52 -18.51 -2.65
CA GLU A 94 39.17 -19.91 -2.46
C GLU A 94 39.94 -20.53 -1.29
N VAL A 95 39.20 -21.15 -0.37
CA VAL A 95 39.72 -21.86 0.81
C VAL A 95 39.59 -23.36 0.61
N GLN A 96 38.43 -23.81 0.13
CA GLN A 96 38.11 -25.23 0.02
C GLN A 96 37.09 -25.46 -1.10
N VAL A 97 37.18 -26.63 -1.74
CA VAL A 97 36.15 -27.15 -2.66
C VAL A 97 35.73 -28.51 -2.15
N ILE A 98 34.42 -28.71 -2.00
CA ILE A 98 33.83 -29.95 -1.50
C ILE A 98 33.00 -30.55 -2.63
N SER A 99 33.48 -31.64 -3.24
CA SER A 99 32.78 -32.35 -4.33
C SER A 99 32.21 -33.71 -3.89
N GLY A 100 32.39 -34.07 -2.63
CA GLY A 100 32.00 -35.36 -2.08
C GLY A 100 32.56 -35.58 -0.69
N PHE A 101 32.23 -36.72 -0.11
CA PHE A 101 32.60 -37.10 1.25
C PHE A 101 32.79 -38.61 1.35
N ASP A 102 33.49 -39.06 2.39
CA ASP A 102 33.60 -40.47 2.73
C ASP A 102 32.44 -40.88 3.64
N ASN A 103 31.72 -41.92 3.23
CA ASN A 103 30.65 -42.54 4.00
C ASN A 103 31.04 -43.99 4.32
N ASN A 104 31.63 -44.20 5.50
CA ASN A 104 32.07 -45.51 5.98
C ASN A 104 32.96 -46.27 4.98
N GLY A 105 33.91 -45.57 4.34
CA GLY A 105 34.84 -46.12 3.35
C GLY A 105 34.32 -46.10 1.90
N SER A 106 33.07 -45.68 1.67
CA SER A 106 32.53 -45.42 0.34
C SER A 106 32.60 -43.94 0.01
N LYS A 107 33.34 -43.57 -1.03
CA LYS A 107 33.36 -42.18 -1.52
C LYS A 107 32.06 -41.88 -2.25
N GLU A 108 31.30 -40.93 -1.72
CA GLU A 108 30.09 -40.43 -2.32
C GLU A 108 30.28 -39.01 -2.85
N THR A 109 29.52 -38.66 -3.89
CA THR A 109 29.55 -37.34 -4.54
C THR A 109 28.16 -36.71 -4.48
N PHE A 110 28.10 -35.40 -4.64
CA PHE A 110 26.82 -34.69 -4.74
C PHE A 110 26.20 -34.88 -6.13
N ASN A 111 24.91 -34.59 -6.25
CA ASN A 111 24.19 -34.55 -7.51
C ASN A 111 23.20 -33.38 -7.47
N LYS A 112 23.58 -32.31 -8.18
CA LYS A 112 22.93 -31.00 -8.21
C LYS A 112 22.58 -30.48 -6.81
N PRO A 113 23.58 -30.18 -5.97
CA PRO A 113 23.32 -29.54 -4.69
C PRO A 113 22.74 -28.14 -4.93
N GLU A 114 21.50 -27.88 -4.48
CA GLU A 114 20.80 -26.60 -4.73
C GLU A 114 20.82 -25.65 -3.54
N GLY A 115 21.08 -26.14 -2.32
CA GLY A 115 21.04 -25.33 -1.10
C GLY A 115 22.21 -25.62 -0.16
N VAL A 116 22.71 -24.58 0.51
CA VAL A 116 23.81 -24.68 1.46
C VAL A 116 23.57 -23.79 2.68
N PHE A 117 23.84 -24.31 3.87
CA PHE A 117 23.66 -23.58 5.12
C PHE A 117 24.77 -23.91 6.13
N TYR A 118 25.38 -22.90 6.74
CA TYR A 118 26.38 -23.09 7.78
C TYR A 118 25.76 -22.84 9.17
N ASN A 119 25.75 -23.88 9.99
CA ASN A 119 25.30 -23.81 11.38
C ASN A 119 26.39 -23.24 12.27
N GLY A 120 26.25 -21.96 12.64
CA GLY A 120 27.20 -21.27 13.51
C GLY A 120 27.27 -21.80 14.95
N THR A 121 26.33 -22.64 15.38
CA THR A 121 26.33 -23.22 16.75
C THR A 121 27.35 -24.34 16.86
N ASP A 122 27.35 -25.26 15.89
CA ASP A 122 28.18 -26.47 15.91
C ASP A 122 29.33 -26.42 14.91
N GLY A 123 29.36 -25.41 14.04
CA GLY A 123 30.36 -25.26 12.98
C GLY A 123 30.21 -26.26 11.83
N HIS A 124 28.99 -26.78 11.64
CA HIS A 124 28.66 -27.76 10.62
C HIS A 124 28.07 -27.10 9.37
N LEU A 125 28.29 -27.71 8.22
CA LEU A 125 27.75 -27.33 6.92
C LEU A 125 26.68 -28.35 6.52
N LEU A 126 25.46 -27.88 6.29
CA LEU A 126 24.40 -28.71 5.74
C LEU A 126 24.17 -28.35 4.27
N ILE A 127 23.97 -29.39 3.46
CA ILE A 127 23.85 -29.30 2.01
C ILE A 127 22.58 -30.03 1.58
N ALA A 128 21.75 -29.36 0.79
CA ALA A 128 20.63 -29.99 0.08
C ALA A 128 21.14 -30.67 -1.19
N ASP A 129 21.36 -31.98 -1.13
CA ASP A 129 21.82 -32.82 -2.24
C ASP A 129 20.61 -33.29 -3.07
N THR A 130 20.04 -32.34 -3.81
CA THR A 130 18.68 -32.36 -4.37
C THR A 130 18.34 -33.61 -5.16
N GLN A 131 19.19 -34.01 -6.12
CA GLN A 131 18.89 -35.16 -7.00
C GLN A 131 19.20 -36.50 -6.36
N ASN A 132 20.09 -36.51 -5.37
CA ASN A 132 20.28 -37.67 -4.49
C ASN A 132 19.21 -37.76 -3.39
N ARG A 133 18.27 -36.81 -3.33
CA ARG A 133 17.08 -36.80 -2.44
C ARG A 133 17.45 -36.92 -0.96
N ARG A 134 18.43 -36.13 -0.52
CA ARG A 134 18.96 -36.18 0.85
C ARG A 134 19.51 -34.83 1.30
N LEU A 135 19.64 -34.68 2.61
CA LEU A 135 20.51 -33.66 3.21
C LEU A 135 21.82 -34.33 3.66
N VAL A 136 22.92 -33.61 3.49
CA VAL A 136 24.24 -34.04 3.94
C VAL A 136 24.74 -33.03 4.95
N GLU A 137 25.12 -33.51 6.13
CA GLU A 137 25.74 -32.69 7.17
C GLU A 137 27.23 -33.03 7.26
N LEU A 138 28.07 -32.03 7.06
CA LEU A 138 29.52 -32.10 7.12
C LEU A 138 30.05 -31.23 8.25
N ASN A 139 31.18 -31.59 8.84
CA ASN A 139 31.87 -30.71 9.77
C ASN A 139 32.67 -29.62 9.01
N GLY A 140 33.26 -28.67 9.75
CA GLY A 140 34.04 -27.57 9.17
C GLY A 140 35.29 -27.98 8.36
N GLN A 141 35.69 -29.25 8.40
CA GLN A 141 36.77 -29.81 7.57
C GLN A 141 36.25 -30.57 6.33
N GLY A 142 34.92 -30.72 6.18
CA GLY A 142 34.29 -31.45 5.08
C GLY A 142 34.15 -32.96 5.33
N ALA A 143 34.37 -33.45 6.56
CA ALA A 143 34.09 -34.84 6.90
C ALA A 143 32.61 -35.04 7.24
N LEU A 144 32.07 -36.20 6.88
CA LEU A 144 30.67 -36.54 7.07
C LEU A 144 30.32 -36.65 8.56
N VAL A 145 29.27 -35.94 8.97
CA VAL A 145 28.63 -36.09 10.29
C VAL A 145 27.46 -37.06 10.17
N ARG A 146 26.52 -36.77 9.26
CA ARG A 146 25.37 -37.65 8.96
C ARG A 146 24.74 -37.36 7.61
N VAL A 147 23.95 -38.32 7.12
CA VAL A 147 23.09 -38.18 5.94
C VAL A 147 21.64 -38.36 6.37
N MET A 148 20.78 -37.41 6.01
CA MET A 148 19.33 -37.49 6.23
C MET A 148 18.64 -37.75 4.90
N GLY A 149 18.12 -38.97 4.73
CA GLY A 149 17.47 -39.40 3.51
C GLY A 149 16.03 -38.89 3.38
N GLU A 150 15.29 -39.50 2.45
CA GLU A 150 13.87 -39.22 2.25
C GLU A 150 13.04 -39.53 3.52
N PRO A 151 12.27 -38.55 4.05
CA PRO A 151 11.48 -38.75 5.25
C PRO A 151 10.35 -39.76 5.00
N LYS A 152 10.08 -40.61 6.01
CA LYS A 152 8.99 -41.59 5.96
C LYS A 152 7.92 -41.17 6.96
N SER A 153 6.79 -40.65 6.47
CA SER A 153 5.69 -40.21 7.33
C SER A 153 4.34 -40.35 6.64
N SER A 154 3.30 -40.65 7.42
CA SER A 154 1.91 -40.66 6.96
C SER A 154 1.37 -39.26 6.64
N LEU A 155 2.09 -38.20 7.05
CA LEU A 155 1.78 -36.82 6.69
C LEU A 155 2.17 -36.47 5.26
N LEU A 156 3.03 -37.28 4.63
CA LEU A 156 3.41 -37.10 3.22
C LEU A 156 2.37 -37.74 2.32
N ARG A 157 1.97 -37.02 1.28
CA ARG A 157 1.07 -37.53 0.26
C ARG A 157 1.70 -38.68 -0.54
N GLU A 158 0.85 -39.59 -1.03
CA GLU A 158 1.30 -40.65 -1.92
C GLU A 158 1.94 -40.07 -3.20
N GLY A 159 3.10 -40.62 -3.58
CA GLY A 159 3.84 -40.19 -4.77
C GLY A 159 4.62 -38.88 -4.61
N PHE A 160 4.67 -38.27 -3.43
CA PHE A 160 5.62 -37.20 -3.13
C PHE A 160 7.05 -37.72 -3.28
N GLN A 161 7.90 -36.93 -3.93
CA GLN A 161 9.33 -37.21 -4.05
C GLN A 161 10.08 -36.13 -3.30
N TYR A 162 10.88 -36.53 -2.32
CA TYR A 162 11.69 -35.58 -1.57
C TYR A 162 12.83 -35.03 -2.44
N MET A 163 12.82 -33.72 -2.66
CA MET A 163 13.81 -33.00 -3.47
C MET A 163 14.16 -31.68 -2.76
N PRO A 164 15.00 -31.73 -1.70
CA PRO A 164 15.33 -30.56 -0.92
C PRO A 164 16.08 -29.53 -1.77
N THR A 165 15.68 -28.26 -1.73
CA THR A 165 16.29 -27.17 -2.52
C THR A 165 16.90 -26.08 -1.68
N LYS A 166 16.36 -25.81 -0.48
CA LYS A 166 16.87 -24.80 0.46
C LYS A 166 16.64 -25.27 1.89
N LEU A 167 17.54 -24.91 2.79
CA LEU A 167 17.42 -25.25 4.20
C LEU A 167 17.97 -24.15 5.11
N VAL A 168 17.45 -24.08 6.34
CA VAL A 168 17.97 -23.26 7.44
C VAL A 168 17.82 -24.00 8.76
N ILE A 169 18.66 -23.68 9.75
CA ILE A 169 18.57 -24.22 11.10
C ILE A 169 18.34 -23.08 12.09
N ASP A 170 17.42 -23.29 13.03
CA ASP A 170 17.19 -22.34 14.11
C ASP A 170 18.09 -22.54 15.34
N LYS A 171 17.97 -21.64 16.31
CA LYS A 171 18.75 -21.74 17.56
C LYS A 171 18.40 -22.96 18.41
N ALA A 172 17.24 -23.58 18.18
CA ALA A 172 16.81 -24.81 18.83
C ALA A 172 17.26 -26.06 18.07
N GLN A 173 18.12 -25.91 17.04
CA GLN A 173 18.63 -26.97 16.19
C GLN A 173 17.56 -27.69 15.36
N ARG A 174 16.39 -27.05 15.15
CA ARG A 174 15.37 -27.55 14.23
C ARG A 174 15.73 -27.19 12.80
N ILE A 175 15.54 -28.12 11.89
CA ILE A 175 15.92 -27.97 10.48
C ILE A 175 14.65 -27.68 9.68
N TYR A 176 14.68 -26.59 8.92
CA TYR A 176 13.60 -26.17 8.04
C TYR A 176 14.03 -26.34 6.60
N VAL A 177 13.23 -27.03 5.79
CA VAL A 177 13.59 -27.41 4.43
C VAL A 177 12.47 -27.06 3.47
N ILE A 178 12.81 -26.38 2.39
CA ILE A 178 11.97 -26.31 1.19
C ILE A 178 12.33 -27.51 0.33
N SER A 179 11.30 -28.29 -0.03
CA SER A 179 11.41 -29.35 -1.02
C SER A 179 10.56 -29.00 -2.23
N ARG A 180 11.11 -29.21 -3.43
CA ARG A 180 10.37 -29.06 -4.68
C ARG A 180 9.15 -29.99 -4.66
N GLY A 181 7.99 -29.47 -5.06
CA GLY A 181 6.76 -30.24 -5.03
C GLY A 181 6.10 -30.33 -3.65
N SER A 182 6.55 -29.58 -2.63
CA SER A 182 5.90 -29.52 -1.33
C SER A 182 4.91 -28.34 -1.28
N TYR A 183 3.62 -28.66 -1.24
CA TYR A 183 2.53 -27.66 -1.24
C TYR A 183 1.97 -27.41 0.16
N GLU A 184 2.29 -28.28 1.11
CA GLU A 184 1.85 -28.24 2.49
C GLU A 184 2.60 -27.17 3.31
N GLY A 185 3.77 -26.73 2.85
CA GLY A 185 4.55 -25.67 3.47
C GLY A 185 6.04 -26.03 3.56
N ILE A 186 6.71 -25.46 4.56
CA ILE A 186 8.12 -25.74 4.85
C ILE A 186 8.19 -27.01 5.70
N MET A 187 9.00 -27.97 5.31
CA MET A 187 9.21 -29.21 6.06
C MET A 187 10.05 -28.91 7.32
N GLU A 188 9.54 -29.28 8.49
CA GLU A 188 10.25 -29.17 9.77
C GLU A 188 10.78 -30.55 10.19
N PHE A 189 12.07 -30.59 10.51
CA PHE A 189 12.74 -31.74 11.10
C PHE A 189 13.27 -31.38 12.49
N ASP A 190 13.34 -32.36 13.37
CA ASP A 190 13.95 -32.20 14.69
C ASP A 190 15.49 -32.18 14.63
N THR A 191 16.12 -32.15 15.80
CA THR A 191 17.57 -32.15 15.96
C THR A 191 18.23 -33.45 15.48
N ASP A 192 17.50 -34.56 15.49
CA ASP A 192 17.98 -35.88 15.09
C ASP A 192 17.82 -36.11 13.57
N GLY A 193 17.06 -35.25 12.90
CA GLY A 193 16.79 -35.30 11.46
C GLY A 193 15.51 -36.05 11.11
N GLU A 194 14.64 -36.30 12.09
CA GLU A 194 13.33 -36.91 11.89
C GLU A 194 12.29 -35.84 11.53
N PHE A 195 11.42 -36.19 10.58
CA PHE A 195 10.41 -35.28 10.06
C PHE A 195 9.21 -35.14 11.01
N ASN A 196 8.94 -33.91 11.45
CA ASN A 196 7.84 -33.60 12.37
C ASN A 196 6.55 -33.18 11.66
N GLY A 197 6.66 -32.39 10.59
CA GLY A 197 5.49 -31.85 9.89
C GLY A 197 5.80 -30.64 9.01
N PHE A 198 4.76 -29.87 8.71
CA PHE A 198 4.86 -28.68 7.86
C PHE A 198 4.51 -27.41 8.63
N ILE A 199 5.24 -26.33 8.35
CA ILE A 199 4.93 -24.99 8.86
C ILE A 199 4.70 -23.98 7.72
N GLY A 200 4.07 -22.86 8.04
CA GLY A 200 3.96 -21.74 7.10
C GLY A 200 2.91 -21.92 6.00
N THR A 201 1.93 -22.82 6.14
CA THR A 201 0.92 -23.09 5.08
C THR A 201 0.40 -21.81 4.38
N ASN A 202 0.57 -21.73 3.06
CA ASN A 202 -0.08 -20.71 2.24
C ASN A 202 -1.57 -21.09 2.13
N ARG A 203 -2.43 -20.49 2.96
CA ARG A 203 -3.88 -20.69 2.84
C ARG A 203 -4.36 -20.11 1.51
N VAL A 204 -4.94 -20.97 0.67
CA VAL A 204 -5.57 -20.53 -0.60
C VAL A 204 -6.70 -19.57 -0.27
N LYS A 205 -6.60 -18.31 -0.70
CA LYS A 205 -7.70 -17.34 -0.60
C LYS A 205 -8.73 -17.72 -1.66
N PHE A 206 -9.92 -18.12 -1.24
CA PHE A 206 -11.03 -18.33 -2.18
C PHE A 206 -11.59 -16.99 -2.64
N ASN A 207 -11.56 -16.74 -3.94
CA ASN A 207 -12.34 -15.66 -4.53
C ASN A 207 -13.84 -16.06 -4.53
N PRO A 208 -14.74 -15.25 -3.94
CA PRO A 208 -16.18 -15.55 -3.91
C PRO A 208 -16.80 -15.76 -5.31
N VAL A 209 -16.27 -15.09 -6.32
CA VAL A 209 -16.70 -15.24 -7.72
C VAL A 209 -16.34 -16.63 -8.24
N ASP A 210 -15.15 -17.12 -7.94
CA ASP A 210 -14.68 -18.45 -8.36
C ASP A 210 -15.42 -19.57 -7.61
N LEU A 211 -15.76 -19.36 -6.33
CA LEU A 211 -16.63 -20.26 -5.57
C LEU A 211 -18.03 -20.34 -6.17
N PHE A 212 -18.58 -19.21 -6.60
CA PHE A 212 -19.87 -19.15 -7.28
C PHE A 212 -19.84 -19.91 -8.61
N TRP A 213 -18.85 -19.65 -9.48
CA TRP A 213 -18.69 -20.37 -10.74
C TRP A 213 -18.48 -21.86 -10.51
N LYS A 214 -17.62 -22.25 -9.57
CA LYS A 214 -17.41 -23.66 -9.19
C LYS A 214 -18.69 -24.38 -8.78
N ARG A 215 -19.63 -23.67 -8.14
CA ARG A 215 -20.92 -24.22 -7.73
C ARG A 215 -21.85 -24.51 -8.91
N ILE A 216 -21.77 -23.71 -9.99
CA ILE A 216 -22.63 -23.84 -11.17
C ILE A 216 -21.94 -24.52 -12.37
N SER A 217 -20.63 -24.75 -12.32
CA SER A 217 -19.87 -25.43 -13.38
C SER A 217 -20.08 -26.94 -13.42
N THR A 218 -20.05 -27.50 -14.64
CA THR A 218 -20.07 -28.95 -14.89
C THR A 218 -18.78 -29.63 -14.43
N LYS A 219 -18.76 -30.97 -14.29
CA LYS A 219 -17.53 -31.71 -13.92
C LYS A 219 -16.37 -31.44 -14.88
N ALA A 220 -16.61 -31.46 -16.19
CA ALA A 220 -15.61 -31.15 -17.20
C ALA A 220 -15.11 -29.69 -17.15
N GLN A 221 -15.99 -28.73 -16.83
CA GLN A 221 -15.59 -27.32 -16.63
C GLN A 221 -14.77 -27.13 -15.35
N ARG A 222 -14.98 -27.95 -14.31
CA ARG A 222 -14.18 -27.92 -13.08
C ARG A 222 -12.78 -28.50 -13.25
N GLU A 223 -12.63 -29.48 -14.14
CA GLU A 223 -11.32 -30.05 -14.49
C GLU A 223 -10.49 -29.08 -15.36
N GLN A 224 -11.16 -28.18 -16.09
CA GLN A 224 -10.51 -27.09 -16.85
C GLN A 224 -10.31 -25.81 -16.05
N MET A 225 -11.01 -25.61 -14.92
CA MET A 225 -10.66 -24.54 -13.98
C MET A 225 -9.28 -24.86 -13.42
N GLN A 226 -8.34 -23.92 -13.54
CA GLN A 226 -6.98 -24.08 -13.02
C GLN A 226 -7.08 -24.66 -11.61
N LEU A 227 -6.49 -25.85 -11.42
CA LEU A 227 -6.26 -26.38 -10.09
C LEU A 227 -5.49 -25.30 -9.35
N PHE A 228 -6.08 -24.75 -8.30
CA PHE A 228 -5.39 -23.84 -7.39
C PHE A 228 -4.36 -24.69 -6.63
N ILE A 229 -3.21 -24.92 -7.27
CA ILE A 229 -2.08 -25.58 -6.63
C ILE A 229 -1.61 -24.62 -5.54
N PRO A 230 -1.54 -25.04 -4.26
CA PRO A 230 -1.04 -24.20 -3.19
C PRO A 230 0.38 -23.74 -3.51
N LEU A 231 0.70 -22.51 -3.14
CA LEU A 231 1.93 -21.84 -3.54
C LEU A 231 3.11 -22.35 -2.73
N GLU A 232 4.15 -22.82 -3.40
CA GLU A 232 5.40 -23.25 -2.77
C GLU A 232 6.19 -22.02 -2.30
N PHE A 233 6.73 -22.08 -1.08
CA PHE A 233 7.86 -21.22 -0.74
C PHE A 233 9.02 -21.61 -1.64
N ASN A 234 9.74 -20.62 -2.15
CA ASN A 234 10.89 -20.87 -3.02
C ASN A 234 12.23 -20.60 -2.32
N ASN A 235 12.25 -19.82 -1.22
CA ASN A 235 13.47 -19.54 -0.47
C ASN A 235 13.21 -19.28 1.03
N LEU A 236 14.26 -19.45 1.84
CA LEU A 236 14.32 -19.25 3.28
C LEU A 236 15.61 -18.53 3.68
N ASP A 237 15.50 -17.61 4.63
CA ASP A 237 16.63 -17.12 5.43
C ASP A 237 16.18 -17.00 6.90
N ILE A 238 17.11 -17.04 7.86
CA ILE A 238 16.79 -17.02 9.28
C ILE A 238 17.49 -15.89 10.01
N ASP A 239 16.72 -15.09 10.75
CA ASP A 239 17.24 -13.93 11.47
C ASP A 239 17.86 -14.26 12.83
N GLU A 240 18.44 -13.23 13.45
CA GLU A 240 19.08 -13.36 14.76
C GLU A 240 18.09 -13.70 15.89
N ASP A 241 16.79 -13.46 15.70
CA ASP A 241 15.74 -13.81 16.66
C ASP A 241 15.30 -15.29 16.48
N GLY A 242 15.75 -15.97 15.41
CA GLY A 242 15.32 -17.32 15.05
C GLY A 242 14.02 -17.35 14.24
N PHE A 243 13.61 -16.23 13.66
CA PHE A 243 12.46 -16.17 12.76
C PHE A 243 12.88 -16.34 11.30
N ILE A 244 12.00 -16.98 10.53
CA ILE A 244 12.31 -17.42 9.18
C ILE A 244 11.71 -16.44 8.18
N TYR A 245 12.54 -15.72 7.44
CA TYR A 245 12.12 -15.00 6.27
C TYR A 245 11.87 -15.96 5.11
N THR A 246 10.77 -15.75 4.39
CA THR A 246 10.40 -16.60 3.26
C THR A 246 9.93 -15.76 2.09
N THR A 247 10.18 -16.26 0.89
CA THR A 247 9.66 -15.72 -0.37
C THR A 247 8.75 -16.72 -1.05
N THR A 248 7.90 -16.22 -1.95
CA THR A 248 7.01 -17.04 -2.77
C THR A 248 7.09 -16.59 -4.22
N SER A 249 6.97 -17.55 -5.13
CA SER A 249 6.93 -17.32 -6.58
C SER A 249 5.56 -16.84 -7.08
N GLU A 250 4.62 -16.49 -6.20
CA GLU A 250 3.25 -16.10 -6.54
C GLU A 250 3.20 -14.78 -7.32
N GLU A 251 2.58 -14.83 -8.50
CA GLU A 251 2.25 -13.62 -9.24
C GLU A 251 1.01 -12.94 -8.61
N LYS A 252 1.07 -11.61 -8.50
CA LYS A 252 0.05 -10.75 -7.84
C LYS A 252 -0.14 -11.05 -6.35
N SER A 253 0.86 -11.60 -5.67
CA SER A 253 0.82 -11.76 -4.22
C SER A 253 0.71 -10.42 -3.50
N ASP A 254 -0.18 -10.35 -2.51
CA ASP A 254 -0.23 -9.20 -1.58
C ASP A 254 0.91 -9.23 -0.56
N ARG A 255 1.45 -10.42 -0.26
CA ARG A 255 2.48 -10.65 0.76
C ARG A 255 3.51 -11.68 0.23
N PRO A 256 4.33 -11.29 -0.76
CA PRO A 256 5.29 -12.20 -1.36
C PRO A 256 6.50 -12.48 -0.45
N ILE A 257 6.71 -11.64 0.57
CA ILE A 257 7.69 -11.82 1.64
C ILE A 257 6.93 -12.06 2.93
N LYS A 258 7.37 -13.03 3.73
CA LYS A 258 6.87 -13.30 5.08
C LYS A 258 8.03 -13.43 6.05
N ARG A 259 7.73 -13.22 7.34
CA ARG A 259 8.64 -13.51 8.45
C ARG A 259 7.88 -14.41 9.39
N LEU A 260 8.17 -15.71 9.38
CA LEU A 260 7.45 -16.72 10.11
C LEU A 260 8.04 -16.92 11.49
N ASN A 261 7.18 -17.04 12.50
CA ASN A 261 7.57 -17.55 13.79
C ASN A 261 7.77 -19.08 13.75
N PRO A 262 8.38 -19.70 14.78
CA PRO A 262 8.47 -21.15 14.93
C PRO A 262 7.20 -21.96 14.70
N SER A 263 6.02 -21.37 14.90
CA SER A 263 4.72 -22.01 14.69
C SER A 263 4.17 -21.80 13.26
N GLY A 264 4.94 -21.18 12.37
CA GLY A 264 4.55 -20.90 10.99
C GLY A 264 3.60 -19.70 10.81
N VAL A 265 3.45 -18.83 11.81
CA VAL A 265 2.62 -17.63 11.72
C VAL A 265 3.44 -16.46 11.18
N ASP A 266 2.92 -15.78 10.15
CA ASP A 266 3.54 -14.57 9.60
C ASP A 266 3.43 -13.39 10.58
N ILE A 267 4.59 -12.92 11.03
CA ILE A 267 4.79 -11.79 11.95
C ILE A 267 5.48 -10.60 11.25
N LEU A 268 5.59 -10.61 9.91
CA LEU A 268 6.14 -9.49 9.17
C LEU A 268 5.27 -8.25 9.36
N ARG A 269 5.91 -7.14 9.75
CA ARG A 269 5.23 -5.86 9.96
C ARG A 269 5.04 -5.14 8.62
N ASP A 270 3.85 -4.59 8.43
CA ASP A 270 3.41 -3.88 7.24
C ASP A 270 2.97 -2.44 7.59
N LYS A 271 3.86 -1.73 8.29
CA LYS A 271 3.66 -0.34 8.74
C LYS A 271 4.22 0.70 7.78
N GLY A 272 4.90 0.27 6.71
CA GLY A 272 5.26 1.14 5.59
C GLY A 272 4.05 1.60 4.78
N TYR A 273 4.25 2.55 3.87
CA TYR A 273 3.17 3.04 3.00
C TYR A 273 2.57 1.95 2.13
N PHE A 274 3.40 0.99 1.72
CA PHE A 274 3.04 -0.13 0.88
C PHE A 274 3.59 -1.42 1.48
N PRO A 275 2.91 -2.57 1.26
CA PRO A 275 3.45 -3.85 1.70
C PRO A 275 4.78 -4.16 1.00
N PRO A 276 5.67 -4.96 1.63
CA PRO A 276 6.94 -5.40 1.03
C PRO A 276 6.72 -6.35 -0.16
N LYS A 277 6.40 -5.77 -1.33
CA LYS A 277 6.02 -6.52 -2.55
C LYS A 277 6.78 -6.11 -3.81
N GLY A 278 7.86 -5.36 -3.66
CA GLY A 278 8.65 -4.84 -4.77
C GLY A 278 7.92 -3.70 -5.46
N ASP A 279 7.77 -3.79 -6.77
CA ASP A 279 7.03 -2.79 -7.54
C ASP A 279 5.56 -2.74 -7.14
N ILE A 280 5.11 -1.58 -6.65
CA ILE A 280 3.75 -1.44 -6.12
C ILE A 280 2.68 -1.38 -7.22
N ARG A 281 3.08 -1.04 -8.45
CA ARG A 281 2.22 -0.99 -9.65
C ARG A 281 2.57 -2.16 -10.57
N THR A 282 1.59 -3.00 -10.83
CA THR A 282 1.69 -4.07 -11.82
C THR A 282 1.78 -3.48 -13.21
N LEU A 283 2.82 -3.84 -13.97
CA LEU A 283 2.92 -3.49 -15.38
C LEU A 283 1.99 -4.40 -16.19
N GLU A 284 1.03 -3.84 -16.92
CA GLU A 284 0.12 -4.61 -17.78
C GLU A 284 0.73 -4.93 -19.15
N VAL A 285 1.65 -4.09 -19.62
CA VAL A 285 2.29 -4.18 -20.94
C VAL A 285 3.78 -3.87 -20.80
N GLY A 286 4.64 -4.52 -21.58
CA GLY A 286 6.09 -4.27 -21.60
C GLY A 286 6.92 -5.54 -21.68
N SER A 287 8.23 -5.41 -21.48
CA SER A 287 9.21 -6.51 -21.52
C SER A 287 9.13 -7.45 -20.32
N ALA A 288 8.64 -6.96 -19.17
CA ALA A 288 8.43 -7.74 -17.96
C ALA A 288 7.08 -7.38 -17.32
N PRO A 289 5.94 -7.87 -17.88
CA PRO A 289 4.63 -7.60 -17.33
C PRO A 289 4.40 -8.38 -16.01
N GLY A 290 3.43 -7.92 -15.22
CA GLY A 290 3.04 -8.51 -13.95
C GLY A 290 3.76 -7.93 -12.72
N SER A 291 3.43 -8.47 -11.55
CA SER A 291 4.04 -8.05 -10.27
C SER A 291 5.48 -8.56 -10.14
N SER A 292 6.25 -7.97 -9.23
CA SER A 292 7.53 -8.55 -8.80
C SER A 292 7.35 -9.96 -8.27
N ILE A 293 8.37 -10.80 -8.49
CA ILE A 293 8.45 -12.17 -7.98
C ILE A 293 9.79 -12.32 -7.29
N PHE A 294 9.77 -12.54 -5.98
CA PHE A 294 11.00 -12.68 -5.20
C PHE A 294 11.50 -14.12 -5.22
N ILE A 295 12.78 -14.30 -5.49
CA ILE A 295 13.44 -15.62 -5.57
C ILE A 295 14.39 -15.90 -4.41
N ASP A 296 14.88 -14.86 -3.75
CA ASP A 296 15.74 -14.98 -2.59
C ASP A 296 15.63 -13.74 -1.70
N ILE A 297 16.00 -13.92 -0.44
CA ILE A 297 15.94 -12.93 0.62
C ILE A 297 17.17 -13.06 1.52
N ALA A 298 17.78 -11.92 1.85
CA ALA A 298 18.89 -11.85 2.78
C ALA A 298 18.54 -10.87 3.92
N LYS A 299 18.69 -11.33 5.15
CA LYS A 299 18.65 -10.47 6.33
C LYS A 299 19.85 -9.52 6.37
N ASP A 300 19.65 -8.39 7.03
CA ASP A 300 20.69 -7.43 7.35
C ASP A 300 20.51 -6.93 8.81
N GLU A 301 21.49 -6.21 9.32
CA GLU A 301 21.49 -5.66 10.68
C GLU A 301 20.31 -4.68 10.91
N GLY A 302 19.92 -4.48 12.16
CA GLY A 302 18.84 -3.55 12.51
C GLY A 302 17.44 -4.02 12.09
N GLY A 303 17.30 -5.29 11.72
CA GLY A 303 16.06 -5.88 11.21
C GLY A 303 15.73 -5.46 9.78
N MET A 304 16.72 -4.97 9.03
CA MET A 304 16.60 -4.75 7.59
C MET A 304 16.63 -6.09 6.86
N TYR A 305 16.05 -6.14 5.67
CA TYR A 305 16.11 -7.32 4.80
C TYR A 305 16.01 -6.90 3.34
N SER A 306 16.70 -7.63 2.47
CA SER A 306 16.77 -7.38 1.04
C SER A 306 16.24 -8.58 0.28
N ALA A 307 15.39 -8.37 -0.72
CA ALA A 307 14.86 -9.42 -1.57
C ALA A 307 15.07 -9.11 -3.04
N ILE A 308 15.39 -10.13 -3.84
CA ILE A 308 15.71 -9.97 -5.26
C ILE A 308 14.56 -10.42 -6.16
N ASP A 309 14.13 -9.50 -7.04
CA ASP A 309 13.05 -9.68 -8.00
C ASP A 309 13.56 -10.37 -9.27
N LEU A 310 13.01 -11.53 -9.58
CA LEU A 310 13.33 -12.31 -10.78
C LEU A 310 12.95 -11.59 -12.07
N LYS A 311 11.81 -10.90 -12.10
CA LYS A 311 11.28 -10.35 -13.36
C LYS A 311 12.06 -9.16 -13.88
N ARG A 312 12.63 -8.37 -12.96
CA ARG A 312 13.30 -7.11 -13.28
C ARG A 312 14.73 -7.04 -12.76
N GLY A 313 15.21 -8.05 -12.05
CA GLY A 313 16.57 -8.10 -11.50
C GLY A 313 16.83 -7.01 -10.45
N ARG A 314 15.77 -6.47 -9.84
CA ARG A 314 15.85 -5.41 -8.84
C ARG A 314 15.97 -6.01 -7.46
N ILE A 315 16.78 -5.38 -6.62
CA ILE A 315 16.94 -5.72 -5.21
C ILE A 315 16.18 -4.67 -4.43
N PHE A 316 15.20 -5.09 -3.64
CA PHE A 316 14.42 -4.21 -2.79
C PHE A 316 14.84 -4.43 -1.34
N THR A 317 15.21 -3.35 -0.64
CA THR A 317 15.55 -3.42 0.78
C THR A 317 14.51 -2.70 1.61
N TYR A 318 14.12 -3.32 2.73
CA TYR A 318 13.11 -2.83 3.65
C TYR A 318 13.66 -2.75 5.08
N ASP A 319 13.05 -1.89 5.91
CA ASP A 319 13.26 -1.92 7.36
C ASP A 319 12.32 -2.91 8.08
N LYS A 320 12.50 -3.07 9.39
CA LYS A 320 11.69 -3.96 10.25
C LYS A 320 10.19 -3.58 10.29
N ASP A 321 9.84 -2.36 9.92
CA ASP A 321 8.45 -1.88 9.85
C ASP A 321 7.83 -2.10 8.45
N GLY A 322 8.60 -2.61 7.48
CA GLY A 322 8.17 -2.82 6.10
C GLY A 322 8.24 -1.56 5.22
N ASN A 323 8.96 -0.50 5.65
CA ASN A 323 9.23 0.65 4.80
C ASN A 323 10.27 0.26 3.76
N MET A 324 9.98 0.49 2.47
CA MET A 324 11.00 0.40 1.43
C MET A 324 12.05 1.50 1.66
N LEU A 325 13.30 1.10 1.82
CA LEU A 325 14.43 2.02 2.03
C LEU A 325 15.02 2.46 0.69
N TYR A 326 15.21 1.51 -0.22
CA TYR A 326 15.75 1.75 -1.56
C TYR A 326 15.59 0.51 -2.43
N GLU A 327 15.75 0.69 -3.73
CA GLU A 327 16.02 -0.38 -4.68
C GLU A 327 17.23 -0.06 -5.56
N PHE A 328 17.84 -1.10 -6.12
CA PHE A 328 18.89 -1.01 -7.13
C PHE A 328 19.01 -2.31 -7.94
N GLY A 329 19.85 -2.29 -8.97
CA GLY A 329 20.10 -3.43 -9.85
C GLY A 329 19.32 -3.32 -11.16
N GLY A 330 19.00 -4.47 -11.76
CA GLY A 330 18.25 -4.55 -13.01
C GLY A 330 18.69 -5.72 -13.87
N LEU A 331 17.81 -6.18 -14.76
CA LEU A 331 18.22 -7.10 -15.82
C LEU A 331 18.98 -6.38 -16.94
N GLY A 332 19.98 -7.03 -17.50
CA GLY A 332 20.78 -6.49 -18.59
C GLY A 332 22.12 -7.21 -18.76
N SER A 333 22.83 -6.85 -19.82
CA SER A 333 24.17 -7.36 -20.14
C SER A 333 25.30 -6.48 -19.61
N GLU A 334 24.97 -5.30 -19.07
CA GLU A 334 25.94 -4.35 -18.54
C GLU A 334 26.49 -4.80 -17.17
N GLN A 335 27.64 -4.25 -16.78
CA GLN A 335 28.17 -4.46 -15.43
C GLN A 335 27.19 -3.91 -14.39
N GLY A 336 26.97 -4.66 -13.31
CA GLY A 336 26.00 -4.32 -12.27
C GLY A 336 24.55 -4.72 -12.57
N LYS A 337 24.30 -5.31 -13.75
CA LYS A 337 23.01 -5.92 -14.12
C LYS A 337 23.09 -7.45 -14.10
N PHE A 338 21.93 -8.09 -14.08
CA PHE A 338 21.80 -9.55 -13.99
C PHE A 338 21.15 -10.14 -15.23
N ARG A 339 21.46 -11.41 -15.51
CA ARG A 339 20.72 -12.20 -16.49
C ARG A 339 19.65 -13.03 -15.81
N THR A 340 20.06 -13.89 -14.88
CA THR A 340 19.13 -14.63 -14.02
C THR A 340 19.75 -14.75 -12.63
N PRO A 341 19.50 -13.78 -11.72
CA PRO A 341 19.98 -13.91 -10.35
C PRO A 341 19.41 -15.19 -9.72
N SER A 342 20.19 -15.87 -8.88
CA SER A 342 19.78 -17.08 -8.15
C SER A 342 19.81 -16.88 -6.64
N ALA A 343 20.80 -16.16 -6.13
CA ALA A 343 20.94 -15.94 -4.68
C ALA A 343 21.45 -14.54 -4.33
N ILE A 344 21.12 -14.08 -3.12
CA ILE A 344 21.58 -12.84 -2.50
C ILE A 344 22.04 -13.12 -1.08
N ALA A 345 23.15 -12.50 -0.66
CA ALA A 345 23.61 -12.59 0.73
C ALA A 345 24.32 -11.31 1.19
N MET A 346 24.32 -11.08 2.50
CA MET A 346 25.00 -9.93 3.12
C MET A 346 26.35 -10.34 3.70
N LEU A 347 27.43 -9.68 3.29
CA LEU A 347 28.76 -9.78 3.89
C LEU A 347 29.12 -8.45 4.55
N GLY A 348 28.77 -8.29 5.83
CA GLY A 348 28.91 -7.02 6.54
C GLY A 348 28.00 -5.95 5.97
N ASP A 349 28.56 -4.98 5.25
CA ASP A 349 27.81 -3.94 4.55
C ASP A 349 27.69 -4.15 3.04
N LYS A 350 28.31 -5.21 2.52
CA LYS A 350 28.29 -5.55 1.10
C LYS A 350 27.12 -6.48 0.77
N VAL A 351 26.53 -6.25 -0.40
CA VAL A 351 25.50 -7.13 -0.98
C VAL A 351 26.19 -8.00 -2.03
N LEU A 352 26.09 -9.31 -1.88
CA LEU A 352 26.58 -10.27 -2.86
C LEU A 352 25.39 -10.84 -3.62
N VAL A 353 25.52 -10.95 -4.95
CA VAL A 353 24.48 -11.51 -5.81
C VAL A 353 25.10 -12.55 -6.73
N LEU A 354 24.57 -13.77 -6.65
CA LEU A 354 24.93 -14.88 -7.51
C LEU A 354 24.03 -14.89 -8.74
N ASP A 355 24.62 -14.93 -9.94
CA ASP A 355 23.89 -14.98 -11.21
C ASP A 355 24.15 -16.33 -11.89
N LYS A 356 23.10 -17.14 -12.01
CA LYS A 356 23.21 -18.53 -12.45
C LYS A 356 23.51 -18.66 -13.94
N ASP A 357 23.01 -17.74 -14.77
CA ASP A 357 23.20 -17.83 -16.23
C ASP A 357 24.51 -17.17 -16.65
N ASN A 358 24.95 -16.14 -15.91
CA ASN A 358 26.26 -15.53 -16.12
C ASN A 358 27.40 -16.26 -15.37
N ASN A 359 27.09 -17.27 -14.54
CA ASN A 359 28.05 -18.06 -13.77
C ASN A 359 29.04 -17.20 -12.95
N ARG A 360 28.53 -16.15 -12.29
CA ARG A 360 29.36 -15.14 -11.62
C ARG A 360 28.77 -14.69 -10.29
N LEU A 361 29.66 -14.22 -9.42
CA LEU A 361 29.34 -13.55 -8.16
C LEU A 361 29.61 -12.05 -8.31
N SER A 362 28.58 -11.23 -8.14
CA SER A 362 28.69 -9.76 -8.15
C SER A 362 28.71 -9.22 -6.73
N VAL A 363 29.67 -8.36 -6.41
CA VAL A 363 29.83 -7.74 -5.09
C VAL A 363 29.51 -6.26 -5.19
N PHE A 364 28.54 -5.81 -4.41
CA PHE A 364 28.13 -4.42 -4.34
C PHE A 364 28.53 -3.83 -3.00
N GLN A 365 29.18 -2.68 -3.03
CA GLN A 365 29.51 -1.91 -1.85
C GLN A 365 28.51 -0.76 -1.68
N PRO A 366 28.20 -0.36 -0.43
CA PRO A 366 27.28 0.74 -0.21
C PRO A 366 27.94 2.05 -0.62
N THR A 367 27.19 2.90 -1.33
CA THR A 367 27.60 4.28 -1.54
C THR A 367 27.47 5.05 -0.23
N ARG A 368 28.01 6.27 -0.15
CA ARG A 368 27.79 7.15 1.02
C ARG A 368 26.30 7.29 1.38
N TYR A 369 25.42 7.33 0.38
CA TYR A 369 23.98 7.40 0.57
C TYR A 369 23.44 6.11 1.23
N GLY A 370 23.79 4.93 0.71
CA GLY A 370 23.37 3.65 1.29
C GLY A 370 23.93 3.42 2.69
N SER A 371 25.21 3.72 2.93
CA SER A 371 25.83 3.57 4.26
C SER A 371 25.13 4.43 5.31
N LEU A 372 24.77 5.68 4.99
CA LEU A 372 24.05 6.57 5.91
C LEU A 372 22.64 6.06 6.23
N ILE A 373 21.91 5.51 5.25
CA ILE A 373 20.60 4.91 5.47
C ILE A 373 20.72 3.73 6.42
N ARG A 374 21.67 2.81 6.15
CA ARG A 374 21.90 1.63 6.99
C ARG A 374 22.29 2.01 8.41
N GLU A 375 23.22 2.96 8.57
CA GLU A 375 23.61 3.46 9.88
C GLU A 375 22.43 4.08 10.63
N ALA A 376 21.58 4.85 9.94
CA ALA A 376 20.45 5.51 10.55
C ALA A 376 19.38 4.51 11.04
N VAL A 377 19.08 3.47 10.26
CA VAL A 377 18.15 2.40 10.63
C VAL A 377 18.73 1.55 11.76
N LYS A 378 19.98 1.09 11.64
CA LYS A 378 20.68 0.32 12.68
C LYS A 378 20.75 1.08 14.00
N SER A 379 21.15 2.36 13.97
CA SER A 379 21.24 3.18 15.18
C SER A 379 19.89 3.39 15.85
N LEU A 380 18.81 3.54 15.07
CA LEU A 380 17.45 3.63 15.63
C LEU A 380 17.04 2.33 16.33
N TYR A 381 17.36 1.19 15.70
CA TYR A 381 17.13 -0.14 16.25
C TYR A 381 17.87 -0.36 17.57
N ASP A 382 19.16 -0.02 17.60
CA ASP A 382 20.02 -0.08 18.81
C ASP A 382 19.62 0.95 19.88
N GLY A 383 18.70 1.86 19.55
CA GLY A 383 18.21 2.91 20.43
C GLY A 383 19.09 4.14 20.55
N LYS A 384 20.12 4.28 19.70
CA LYS A 384 21.00 5.45 19.56
C LYS A 384 20.32 6.51 18.68
N THR A 385 19.38 7.25 19.26
CA THR A 385 18.51 8.21 18.54
C THR A 385 19.29 9.40 17.96
N ASP A 386 20.34 9.88 18.63
CA ASP A 386 21.13 11.01 18.16
C ASP A 386 21.94 10.68 16.91
N THR A 387 22.63 9.53 16.90
CA THR A 387 23.35 9.02 15.73
C THR A 387 22.38 8.79 14.57
N SER A 388 21.23 8.14 14.83
CA SER A 388 20.20 7.94 13.82
C SER A 388 19.74 9.25 13.18
N THR A 389 19.45 10.25 14.02
CA THR A 389 19.00 11.57 13.56
C THR A 389 20.09 12.29 12.73
N ALA A 390 21.35 12.20 13.15
CA ALA A 390 22.47 12.79 12.42
C ALA A 390 22.67 12.16 11.04
N SER A 391 22.59 10.83 10.94
CA SER A 391 22.69 10.12 9.67
C SER A 391 21.49 10.43 8.77
N TRP A 392 20.25 10.44 9.31
CA TRP A 392 19.07 10.85 8.53
C TRP A 392 19.13 12.27 8.00
N ARG A 393 19.67 13.23 8.77
CA ARG A 393 19.87 14.60 8.29
C ARG A 393 20.84 14.66 7.12
N GLN A 394 21.92 13.88 7.14
CA GLN A 394 22.84 13.78 5.99
C GLN A 394 22.16 13.14 4.78
N VAL A 395 21.35 12.09 4.97
CA VAL A 395 20.53 11.49 3.90
C VAL A 395 19.62 12.55 3.26
N LEU A 396 18.96 13.38 4.07
CA LEU A 396 18.08 14.46 3.58
C LEU A 396 18.82 15.58 2.82
N GLN A 397 20.12 15.79 3.08
CA GLN A 397 20.95 16.70 2.29
C GLN A 397 21.23 16.14 0.89
N MET A 398 21.31 14.82 0.75
CA MET A 398 21.52 14.12 -0.54
C MET A 398 20.20 13.86 -1.27
N ASN A 399 19.12 13.61 -0.54
CA ASN A 399 17.79 13.33 -1.06
C ASN A 399 16.71 13.94 -0.15
N GLY A 400 16.35 15.20 -0.40
CA GLY A 400 15.32 15.91 0.37
C GLY A 400 13.91 15.34 0.24
N ASN A 401 13.67 14.48 -0.76
CA ASN A 401 12.39 13.83 -1.02
C ASN A 401 12.27 12.45 -0.32
N PHE A 402 13.27 12.03 0.45
CA PHE A 402 13.24 10.73 1.11
C PHE A 402 12.36 10.75 2.37
N GLU A 403 11.06 10.53 2.19
CA GLU A 403 10.04 10.63 3.24
C GLU A 403 10.33 9.73 4.46
N VAL A 404 10.93 8.55 4.24
CA VAL A 404 11.32 7.60 5.30
C VAL A 404 12.34 8.21 6.28
N ALA A 405 13.25 9.07 5.82
CA ALA A 405 14.20 9.74 6.73
C ALA A 405 13.48 10.72 7.68
N TYR A 406 12.44 11.43 7.22
CA TYR A 406 11.64 12.27 8.11
C TYR A 406 10.91 11.42 9.16
N ILE A 407 10.38 10.26 8.78
CA ILE A 407 9.78 9.30 9.72
C ILE A 407 10.82 8.84 10.76
N GLY A 408 12.04 8.49 10.32
CA GLY A 408 13.12 8.06 11.20
C GLY A 408 13.54 9.12 12.23
N ILE A 409 13.66 10.39 11.79
CA ILE A 409 13.91 11.53 12.71
C ILE A 409 12.72 11.72 13.66
N GLY A 410 11.50 11.66 13.15
CA GLY A 410 10.30 11.77 13.99
C GLY A 410 10.23 10.70 15.07
N LYS A 411 10.57 9.44 14.74
CA LYS A 411 10.67 8.33 15.71
C LYS A 411 11.72 8.61 16.79
N SER A 412 12.88 9.14 16.40
CA SER A 412 13.95 9.52 17.32
C SER A 412 13.51 10.62 18.29
N LEU A 413 12.88 11.68 17.78
CA LEU A 413 12.33 12.78 18.59
C LEU A 413 11.24 12.29 19.54
N LEU A 414 10.33 11.45 19.05
CA LEU A 414 9.26 10.87 19.86
C LEU A 414 9.81 10.01 21.01
N LYS A 415 10.89 9.27 20.77
CA LYS A 415 11.58 8.47 21.79
C LYS A 415 12.30 9.36 22.82
N ASN A 416 12.82 10.50 22.40
CA ASN A 416 13.45 11.50 23.27
C ASN A 416 12.43 12.39 24.02
N GLY A 417 11.12 12.24 23.76
CA GLY A 417 10.05 13.00 24.41
C GLY A 417 9.70 14.33 23.73
N ASP A 418 10.35 14.71 22.63
CA ASP A 418 9.96 15.88 21.84
C ASP A 418 8.77 15.56 20.93
N ASN A 419 7.57 15.59 21.51
CA ASN A 419 6.34 15.25 20.80
C ASN A 419 6.02 16.26 19.68
N ARG A 420 6.31 17.55 19.90
CA ARG A 420 5.98 18.62 18.92
C ARG A 420 6.90 18.53 17.70
N GLY A 421 8.20 18.37 17.91
CA GLY A 421 9.16 18.14 16.84
C GLY A 421 8.83 16.86 16.07
N ALA A 422 8.52 15.77 16.79
CA ALA A 422 8.12 14.51 16.17
C ALA A 422 6.91 14.66 15.25
N MET A 423 5.86 15.36 15.70
CA MET A 423 4.68 15.65 14.86
C MET A 423 5.04 16.37 13.56
N SER A 424 5.92 17.37 13.61
CA SER A 424 6.36 18.09 12.41
C SER A 424 7.05 17.17 11.41
N TYR A 425 7.95 16.31 11.87
CA TYR A 425 8.66 15.36 11.03
C TYR A 425 7.74 14.24 10.49
N PHE A 426 6.81 13.72 11.28
CA PHE A 426 5.81 12.77 10.79
C PHE A 426 4.87 13.37 9.75
N LYS A 427 4.56 14.67 9.86
CA LYS A 427 3.79 15.39 8.84
C LYS A 427 4.57 15.52 7.53
N LEU A 428 5.87 15.81 7.59
CA LEU A 428 6.76 15.88 6.41
C LEU A 428 6.91 14.51 5.74
N GLY A 429 7.08 13.45 6.53
CA GLY A 429 7.10 12.07 6.06
C GLY A 429 5.72 11.43 5.93
N ASN A 430 4.64 12.20 5.74
CA ASN A 430 3.27 11.71 5.50
C ASN A 430 2.75 10.56 6.41
N ASN A 431 3.28 10.40 7.63
CA ASN A 431 3.00 9.27 8.50
C ASN A 431 1.98 9.64 9.58
N ARG A 432 0.72 9.24 9.37
CA ARG A 432 -0.42 9.62 10.22
C ARG A 432 -0.49 8.83 11.52
N ASP A 433 -0.05 7.58 11.51
CA ASP A 433 -0.07 6.71 12.68
C ASP A 433 0.86 7.25 13.77
N TYR A 434 2.13 7.49 13.40
CA TYR A 434 3.10 8.05 14.34
C TYR A 434 2.81 9.52 14.67
N TYR A 435 2.28 10.31 13.72
CA TYR A 435 1.78 11.65 14.02
C TYR A 435 0.68 11.62 15.08
N SER A 436 -0.29 10.71 14.95
CA SER A 436 -1.39 10.56 15.90
C SER A 436 -0.91 10.19 17.29
N GLU A 437 0.07 9.29 17.39
CA GLU A 437 0.69 8.91 18.67
C GLU A 437 1.44 10.09 19.30
N ALA A 438 2.24 10.82 18.52
CA ALA A 438 2.93 12.03 18.99
C ALA A 438 1.93 13.12 19.42
N PHE A 439 0.87 13.34 18.64
CA PHE A 439 -0.19 14.30 18.96
C PHE A 439 -0.96 13.91 20.22
N LYS A 440 -1.23 12.62 20.44
CA LYS A 440 -1.87 12.15 21.66
C LYS A 440 -1.05 12.49 22.90
N ARG A 441 0.27 12.29 22.86
CA ARG A 441 1.20 12.65 23.94
C ARG A 441 1.28 14.15 24.14
N TYR A 442 1.49 14.90 23.07
CA TYR A 442 1.53 16.37 23.10
C TYR A 442 0.23 16.98 23.65
N ARG A 443 -0.92 16.52 23.16
CA ARG A 443 -2.24 16.99 23.62
C ARG A 443 -2.43 16.73 25.12
N LYS A 444 -1.99 15.57 25.61
CA LYS A 444 -2.03 15.24 27.03
C LYS A 444 -1.21 16.25 27.83
N GLU A 445 0.02 16.53 27.42
CA GLU A 445 0.90 17.53 28.06
C GLU A 445 0.26 18.93 28.12
N VAL A 446 -0.28 19.40 26.99
CA VAL A 446 -0.95 20.71 26.89
C VAL A 446 -2.20 20.78 27.79
N VAL A 447 -3.04 19.75 27.78
CA VAL A 447 -4.26 19.72 28.60
C VAL A 447 -3.90 19.72 30.09
N PHE A 448 -2.90 18.95 30.51
CA PHE A 448 -2.44 18.98 31.91
C PHE A 448 -1.88 20.35 32.31
N ALA A 449 -1.09 20.99 31.45
CA ALA A 449 -0.52 22.31 31.72
C ALA A 449 -1.58 23.43 31.80
N HIS A 450 -2.67 23.32 31.03
CA HIS A 450 -3.70 24.36 30.90
C HIS A 450 -5.08 23.97 31.46
N PHE A 451 -5.15 22.91 32.28
CA PHE A 451 -6.41 22.34 32.74
C PHE A 451 -7.37 23.37 33.34
N GLY A 452 -6.89 24.20 34.28
CA GLY A 452 -7.70 25.22 34.94
C GLY A 452 -8.27 26.26 33.98
N THR A 453 -7.46 26.76 33.04
CA THR A 453 -7.89 27.74 32.03
C THR A 453 -8.88 27.14 31.03
N ILE A 454 -8.71 25.87 30.65
CA ILE A 454 -9.63 25.18 29.73
C ILE A 454 -10.99 24.99 30.40
N VAL A 455 -11.02 24.51 31.65
CA VAL A 455 -12.27 24.31 32.41
C VAL A 455 -13.01 25.63 32.62
N LEU A 456 -12.29 26.71 32.97
CA LEU A 456 -12.87 28.04 33.13
C LEU A 456 -13.45 28.56 31.81
N GLY A 457 -12.74 28.38 30.69
CA GLY A 457 -13.21 28.75 29.35
C GLY A 457 -14.48 28.00 28.96
N ILE A 458 -14.53 26.68 29.19
CA ILE A 458 -15.72 25.86 28.94
C ILE A 458 -16.90 26.35 29.80
N ALA A 459 -16.68 26.58 31.10
CA ALA A 459 -17.71 27.09 32.01
C ALA A 459 -18.26 28.46 31.56
N LEU A 460 -17.40 29.35 31.08
CA LEU A 460 -17.81 30.65 30.53
C LEU A 460 -18.63 30.50 29.24
N VAL A 461 -18.24 29.60 28.33
CA VAL A 461 -19.02 29.33 27.11
C VAL A 461 -20.39 28.78 27.44
N PHE A 462 -20.50 27.81 28.36
CA PHE A 462 -21.79 27.28 28.81
C PHE A 462 -22.60 28.35 29.56
N GLY A 463 -21.98 29.18 30.40
CA GLY A 463 -22.64 30.28 31.10
C GLY A 463 -23.18 31.36 30.14
N LEU A 464 -22.39 31.73 29.13
CA LEU A 464 -22.78 32.68 28.07
C LEU A 464 -23.87 32.08 27.15
N GLY A 465 -23.76 30.79 26.80
CA GLY A 465 -24.78 30.06 26.06
C GLY A 465 -26.10 29.98 26.82
N TYR A 466 -26.05 29.64 28.11
CA TYR A 466 -27.23 29.59 28.97
C TYR A 466 -27.90 30.96 29.12
N THR A 467 -27.11 32.02 29.36
CA THR A 467 -27.63 33.38 29.49
C THR A 467 -28.21 33.91 28.18
N THR A 468 -27.56 33.67 27.04
CA THR A 468 -28.10 34.05 25.71
C THR A 468 -29.39 33.30 25.39
N VAL A 469 -29.47 31.99 25.63
CA VAL A 469 -30.72 31.21 25.47
C VAL A 469 -31.82 31.72 26.40
N LYS A 470 -31.50 32.01 27.67
CA LYS A 470 -32.46 32.55 28.64
C LYS A 470 -32.98 33.94 28.25
N ILE A 471 -32.12 34.81 27.73
CA ILE A 471 -32.49 36.15 27.26
C ILE A 471 -33.28 36.07 25.95
N ALA A 472 -32.89 35.22 25.01
CA ALA A 472 -33.62 34.98 23.77
C ALA A 472 -35.01 34.38 24.05
N GLY A 473 -35.11 33.40 24.95
CA GLY A 473 -36.37 32.81 25.38
C GLY A 473 -37.31 33.81 26.06
N ARG A 474 -36.76 34.79 26.80
CA ARG A 474 -37.55 35.91 27.36
C ARG A 474 -38.03 36.89 26.29
N ARG A 475 -37.24 37.17 25.25
CA ARG A 475 -37.64 38.03 24.11
C ARG A 475 -38.63 37.38 23.15
N MET A 476 -38.65 36.05 23.04
CA MET A 476 -39.57 35.32 22.15
C MET A 476 -40.97 35.09 22.75
N ARG A 477 -41.19 35.44 24.03
CA ARG A 477 -42.47 35.20 24.72
C ARG A 477 -43.57 36.23 24.42
N GLY A 478 -43.46 37.01 23.35
CA GLY A 478 -44.41 38.10 23.08
C GLY A 478 -44.45 38.71 21.68
N LYS A 479 -44.07 38.01 20.60
CA LYS A 479 -44.33 38.50 19.23
C LYS A 479 -44.85 37.39 18.32
N HIS A 480 -46.08 37.61 17.83
CA HIS A 480 -46.71 36.88 16.74
C HIS A 480 -45.84 36.94 15.48
N TYR A 481 -45.84 35.83 14.73
CA TYR A 481 -45.07 35.60 13.51
C TYR A 481 -45.18 36.77 12.51
N THR A 482 -44.15 37.60 12.48
CA THR A 482 -43.94 38.59 11.42
C THR A 482 -42.53 38.42 10.88
N GLU A 483 -42.49 38.18 9.57
CA GLU A 483 -41.35 38.12 8.65
C GLU A 483 -39.96 38.39 9.24
N ILE A 484 -39.28 37.34 9.72
CA ILE A 484 -37.83 37.36 9.91
C ILE A 484 -37.22 36.10 9.30
N GLY A 485 -36.49 36.31 8.20
CA GLY A 485 -35.27 35.59 7.89
C GLY A 485 -35.35 34.59 6.74
N VAL A 486 -34.83 34.99 5.58
CA VAL A 486 -34.56 34.21 4.36
C VAL A 486 -33.83 32.85 4.60
N LEU A 487 -33.25 32.64 5.79
CA LEU A 487 -32.52 31.43 6.19
C LEU A 487 -33.28 30.51 7.18
N LYS A 488 -34.44 30.89 7.76
CA LYS A 488 -35.17 30.00 8.69
C LYS A 488 -35.86 28.83 8.00
N ASN A 489 -36.25 28.98 6.73
CA ASN A 489 -37.05 27.98 6.02
C ASN A 489 -36.27 26.65 5.79
N PRO A 490 -35.03 26.64 5.28
CA PRO A 490 -34.28 25.38 5.11
C PRO A 490 -33.95 24.66 6.42
N PHE A 491 -33.65 25.39 7.49
CA PHE A 491 -33.42 24.81 8.83
C PHE A 491 -34.69 24.18 9.40
N TYR A 492 -35.85 24.81 9.20
CA TYR A 492 -37.14 24.24 9.59
C TYR A 492 -37.46 23.00 8.76
N THR A 493 -37.25 23.04 7.44
CA THR A 493 -37.40 21.85 6.57
C THR A 493 -36.49 20.71 6.98
N MET A 494 -35.27 20.99 7.44
CA MET A 494 -34.35 19.96 7.92
C MET A 494 -34.87 19.21 9.17
N MET A 495 -35.52 19.93 10.10
CA MET A 495 -36.04 19.37 11.36
C MET A 495 -37.48 18.83 11.23
N HIS A 496 -38.27 19.41 10.33
CA HIS A 496 -39.66 19.03 10.07
C HIS A 496 -39.86 18.83 8.56
N PRO A 497 -39.34 17.73 7.97
CA PRO A 497 -39.23 17.58 6.52
C PRO A 497 -40.58 17.57 5.79
N PHE A 498 -41.56 16.83 6.29
CA PHE A 498 -42.88 16.76 5.65
C PHE A 498 -43.57 18.13 5.60
N ASN A 499 -43.67 18.80 6.76
CA ASN A 499 -44.29 20.14 6.83
C ASN A 499 -43.46 21.17 6.07
N GLY A 500 -42.13 21.14 6.20
CA GLY A 500 -41.25 22.11 5.57
C GLY A 500 -41.25 22.04 4.05
N PHE A 501 -41.24 20.83 3.45
CA PHE A 501 -41.37 20.70 2.00
C PHE A 501 -42.80 21.00 1.52
N TRP A 502 -43.82 20.75 2.34
CA TRP A 502 -45.20 21.13 2.04
C TRP A 502 -45.37 22.66 2.02
N GLU A 503 -44.90 23.36 3.06
CA GLU A 503 -44.86 24.82 3.14
C GLU A 503 -44.03 25.45 2.00
N MET A 504 -42.94 24.79 1.61
CA MET A 504 -42.11 25.21 0.48
C MET A 504 -42.90 25.17 -0.84
N LYS A 505 -43.66 24.09 -1.09
CA LYS A 505 -44.41 23.88 -2.34
C LYS A 505 -45.73 24.66 -2.36
N TYR A 506 -46.62 24.45 -1.39
CA TYR A 506 -48.01 24.92 -1.43
C TYR A 506 -48.18 26.32 -0.84
N GLU A 507 -47.44 26.67 0.21
CA GLU A 507 -47.49 28.01 0.81
C GLU A 507 -46.51 29.00 0.17
N GLN A 508 -45.78 28.57 -0.87
CA GLN A 508 -44.81 29.36 -1.63
C GLN A 508 -43.72 30.03 -0.76
N LYS A 509 -43.41 29.47 0.41
CA LYS A 509 -42.35 29.98 1.29
C LYS A 509 -40.94 29.67 0.77
N GLY A 510 -40.82 28.80 -0.25
CA GLY A 510 -39.55 28.43 -0.89
C GLY A 510 -38.93 29.56 -1.73
N ARG A 511 -37.61 29.79 -1.62
CA ARG A 511 -36.90 30.82 -2.40
C ARG A 511 -35.70 30.25 -3.13
N LEU A 512 -35.68 30.40 -4.46
CA LEU A 512 -34.58 29.94 -5.31
C LEU A 512 -33.22 30.58 -4.95
N LYS A 513 -33.22 31.84 -4.49
CA LYS A 513 -31.99 32.52 -4.01
C LYS A 513 -31.34 31.76 -2.84
N VAL A 514 -32.14 31.11 -1.99
CA VAL A 514 -31.65 30.33 -0.85
C VAL A 514 -30.95 29.06 -1.33
N VAL A 515 -31.48 28.40 -2.36
CA VAL A 515 -30.84 27.23 -2.99
C VAL A 515 -29.45 27.58 -3.53
N VAL A 516 -29.32 28.73 -4.20
CA VAL A 516 -28.03 29.20 -4.72
C VAL A 516 -27.05 29.45 -3.57
N ILE A 517 -27.50 30.05 -2.46
CA ILE A 517 -26.68 30.24 -1.26
C ILE A 517 -26.27 28.89 -0.67
N CYS A 518 -27.19 27.92 -0.54
CA CYS A 518 -26.88 26.58 -0.04
C CYS A 518 -25.82 25.89 -0.90
N LEU A 519 -25.94 25.96 -2.23
CA LEU A 519 -24.95 25.40 -3.16
C LEU A 519 -23.59 26.08 -3.01
N LEU A 520 -23.55 27.42 -2.93
CA LEU A 520 -22.29 28.16 -2.74
C LEU A 520 -21.63 27.84 -1.40
N LEU A 521 -22.42 27.74 -0.32
CA LEU A 521 -21.94 27.35 1.00
C LEU A 521 -21.43 25.91 1.02
N LEU A 522 -22.14 24.99 0.36
CA LEU A 522 -21.68 23.60 0.24
C LEU A 522 -20.35 23.52 -0.50
N VAL A 523 -20.21 24.24 -1.62
CA VAL A 523 -18.94 24.32 -2.37
C VAL A 523 -17.83 24.88 -1.48
N LEU A 524 -18.08 26.01 -0.81
CA LEU A 524 -17.10 26.62 0.08
C LEU A 524 -16.70 25.68 1.21
N PHE A 525 -17.65 25.06 1.90
CA PHE A 525 -17.36 24.20 3.04
C PHE A 525 -16.73 22.87 2.62
N THR A 526 -17.02 22.34 1.44
CA THR A 526 -16.29 21.20 0.89
C THR A 526 -14.85 21.58 0.57
N ILE A 527 -14.60 22.75 -0.03
CA ILE A 527 -13.23 23.26 -0.25
C ILE A 527 -12.49 23.43 1.08
N LEU A 528 -13.13 24.06 2.07
CA LEU A 528 -12.54 24.24 3.40
C LEU A 528 -12.25 22.89 4.07
N LYS A 529 -13.19 21.94 4.00
CA LYS A 529 -13.01 20.59 4.53
C LYS A 529 -11.83 19.89 3.85
N ARG A 530 -11.73 19.95 2.52
CA ARG A 530 -10.64 19.30 1.78
C ARG A 530 -9.27 19.90 2.08
N GLN A 531 -9.18 21.22 2.25
CA GLN A 531 -7.92 21.93 2.48
C GLN A 531 -7.49 21.96 3.96
N TYR A 532 -8.43 22.13 4.89
CA TYR A 532 -8.14 22.42 6.29
C TYR A 532 -8.55 21.31 7.26
N SER A 533 -9.03 20.16 6.78
CA SER A 533 -9.16 19.00 7.66
C SER A 533 -7.80 18.61 8.24
N GLY A 534 -7.81 18.18 9.50
CA GLY A 534 -6.62 17.80 10.23
C GLY A 534 -5.85 16.67 9.54
N PHE A 535 -4.53 16.72 9.67
CA PHE A 535 -3.59 15.83 8.96
C PHE A 535 -3.93 14.33 9.10
N VAL A 536 -4.42 13.93 10.28
CA VAL A 536 -4.81 12.54 10.58
C VAL A 536 -5.87 11.99 9.61
N VAL A 537 -6.85 12.82 9.22
CA VAL A 537 -7.98 12.40 8.36
C VAL A 537 -7.91 12.96 6.94
N ASN A 538 -7.04 13.96 6.71
CA ASN A 538 -6.87 14.58 5.41
C ASN A 538 -5.92 13.76 4.53
N MET A 539 -6.50 12.99 3.60
CA MET A 539 -5.81 12.14 2.62
C MET A 539 -5.79 12.78 1.22
N ASN A 540 -5.95 14.10 1.11
CA ASN A 540 -5.94 14.75 -0.19
C ASN A 540 -4.51 15.03 -0.64
N ASN A 541 -4.18 14.67 -1.88
CA ASN A 541 -2.92 15.05 -2.50
C ASN A 541 -2.92 16.57 -2.78
N PRO A 542 -2.03 17.36 -2.15
CA PRO A 542 -1.98 18.80 -2.37
C PRO A 542 -1.70 19.19 -3.82
N LEU A 543 -0.98 18.33 -4.57
CA LEU A 543 -0.65 18.55 -5.98
C LEU A 543 -1.86 18.39 -6.91
N GLU A 544 -2.91 17.69 -6.46
CA GLU A 544 -4.13 17.44 -7.23
C GLU A 544 -5.29 18.35 -6.80
N LEU A 545 -5.05 19.27 -5.87
CA LEU A 545 -6.07 20.20 -5.41
C LEU A 545 -6.40 21.23 -6.50
N ASN A 546 -7.62 21.14 -7.03
CA ASN A 546 -8.16 22.10 -7.95
C ASN A 546 -9.58 22.51 -7.51
N SER A 547 -9.71 23.73 -6.99
CA SER A 547 -10.98 24.27 -6.50
C SER A 547 -12.07 24.36 -7.58
N LEU A 548 -11.69 24.51 -8.85
CA LEU A 548 -12.64 24.50 -9.96
C LEU A 548 -13.19 23.09 -10.20
N ASN A 549 -12.37 22.05 -10.07
CA ASN A 549 -12.84 20.67 -10.18
C ASN A 549 -13.86 20.34 -9.09
N GLU A 550 -13.67 20.86 -7.88
CA GLU A 550 -14.62 20.65 -6.77
C GLU A 550 -15.98 21.26 -7.01
N LEU A 551 -16.02 22.44 -7.63
CA LEU A 551 -17.27 23.03 -8.09
C LEU A 551 -18.02 22.05 -9.00
N LYS A 552 -17.31 21.37 -9.92
CA LYS A 552 -17.91 20.42 -10.85
C LYS A 552 -18.50 19.22 -10.11
N PHE A 553 -17.75 18.61 -9.20
CA PHE A 553 -18.18 17.42 -8.47
C PHE A 553 -19.38 17.67 -7.55
N ILE A 554 -19.67 18.93 -7.21
CA ILE A 554 -20.84 19.28 -6.39
C ILE A 554 -22.01 19.74 -7.25
N VAL A 555 -21.77 20.67 -8.18
CA VAL A 555 -22.83 21.31 -8.98
C VAL A 555 -23.34 20.38 -10.07
N LEU A 556 -22.48 19.59 -10.72
CA LEU A 556 -22.90 18.72 -11.82
C LEU A 556 -23.85 17.60 -11.34
N PRO A 557 -23.57 16.84 -10.27
CA PRO A 557 -24.52 15.84 -9.76
C PRO A 557 -25.84 16.47 -9.31
N PHE A 558 -25.81 17.65 -8.69
CA PHE A 558 -27.02 18.38 -8.32
C PHE A 558 -27.90 18.71 -9.54
N LEU A 559 -27.29 19.24 -10.61
CA LEU A 559 -28.00 19.57 -11.85
C LEU A 559 -28.50 18.32 -12.56
N LEU A 560 -27.68 17.27 -12.65
CA LEU A 560 -28.04 15.98 -13.25
C LEU A 560 -29.22 15.37 -12.50
N TRP A 561 -29.20 15.38 -11.16
CA TRP A 561 -30.33 14.96 -10.34
C TRP A 561 -31.60 15.74 -10.67
N CYS A 562 -31.54 17.07 -10.67
CA CYS A 562 -32.72 17.90 -10.95
C CYS A 562 -33.26 17.67 -12.37
N MET A 563 -32.40 17.54 -13.38
CA MET A 563 -32.80 17.31 -14.77
C MET A 563 -33.37 15.92 -14.98
N ALA A 564 -32.70 14.88 -14.48
CA ALA A 564 -33.16 13.50 -14.58
C ALA A 564 -34.49 13.30 -13.84
N ASN A 565 -34.59 13.83 -12.61
CA ASN A 565 -35.80 13.73 -11.81
C ASN A 565 -36.97 14.49 -12.46
N TRP A 566 -36.70 15.64 -13.09
CA TRP A 566 -37.69 16.36 -13.89
C TRP A 566 -38.10 15.61 -15.16
N SER A 567 -37.16 14.97 -15.86
CA SER A 567 -37.48 14.22 -17.08
C SER A 567 -38.38 12.99 -16.81
N LEU A 568 -38.33 12.44 -15.59
CA LEU A 568 -39.14 11.31 -15.17
C LEU A 568 -40.55 11.68 -14.73
N THR A 569 -40.87 12.97 -14.56
CA THR A 569 -42.21 13.37 -14.08
C THR A 569 -43.31 12.97 -15.06
N THR A 570 -43.02 12.97 -16.36
CA THR A 570 -43.98 12.55 -17.39
C THR A 570 -44.18 11.04 -17.41
N LEU A 571 -43.13 10.26 -17.16
CA LEU A 571 -43.18 8.80 -17.16
C LEU A 571 -43.83 8.23 -15.89
N MET A 572 -43.62 8.90 -14.76
CA MET A 572 -44.04 8.45 -13.45
C MET A 572 -45.24 9.25 -12.92
N ASP A 573 -45.99 9.97 -13.76
CA ASP A 573 -47.15 10.80 -13.36
C ASP A 573 -46.86 11.70 -12.14
N GLY A 574 -45.75 12.43 -12.18
CA GLY A 574 -45.34 13.37 -11.12
C GLY A 574 -45.81 14.79 -11.40
N GLU A 575 -46.25 15.49 -10.34
CA GLU A 575 -46.71 16.87 -10.45
C GLU A 575 -45.60 17.93 -10.32
N GLY A 576 -44.37 17.52 -10.01
CA GLY A 576 -43.30 18.44 -9.64
C GLY A 576 -42.81 19.31 -10.79
N LYS A 577 -42.80 20.63 -10.60
CA LYS A 577 -42.18 21.55 -11.57
C LYS A 577 -40.67 21.60 -11.38
N PHE A 578 -39.91 21.84 -12.45
CA PHE A 578 -38.44 21.94 -12.40
C PHE A 578 -37.93 22.87 -11.28
N LYS A 579 -38.56 24.05 -11.11
CA LYS A 579 -38.21 25.00 -10.04
C LYS A 579 -38.41 24.41 -8.63
N GLU A 580 -39.46 23.61 -8.43
CA GLU A 580 -39.79 22.98 -7.14
C GLU A 580 -38.83 21.86 -6.81
N ILE A 581 -38.43 21.06 -7.82
CA ILE A 581 -37.41 20.02 -7.71
C ILE A 581 -36.07 20.65 -7.29
N VAL A 582 -35.64 21.71 -7.97
CA VAL A 582 -34.41 22.44 -7.62
C VAL A 582 -34.46 22.99 -6.20
N MET A 583 -35.62 23.49 -5.74
CA MET A 583 -35.78 23.97 -4.36
C MET A 583 -35.72 22.83 -3.35
N ALA A 584 -36.43 21.72 -3.59
CA ALA A 584 -36.42 20.57 -2.70
C ALA A 584 -35.02 19.96 -2.58
N THR A 585 -34.35 19.72 -3.70
CA THR A 585 -32.96 19.20 -3.71
C THR A 585 -32.01 20.18 -3.04
N GLY A 586 -32.16 21.49 -3.26
CA GLY A 586 -31.32 22.51 -2.64
C GLY A 586 -31.46 22.60 -1.12
N TYR A 587 -32.69 22.45 -0.62
CA TYR A 587 -32.97 22.47 0.83
C TYR A 587 -32.53 21.16 1.48
N ALA A 588 -32.57 20.04 0.76
CA ALA A 588 -32.07 18.77 1.25
C ALA A 588 -30.57 18.81 1.58
N LEU A 589 -29.76 19.66 0.93
CA LEU A 589 -28.31 19.79 1.17
C LEU A 589 -27.93 20.36 2.55
N MET A 590 -28.89 20.88 3.32
CA MET A 590 -28.63 21.57 4.59
C MET A 590 -27.83 20.76 5.64
N PRO A 591 -28.06 19.44 5.85
CA PRO A 591 -27.27 18.66 6.79
C PRO A 591 -25.78 18.64 6.46
N LEU A 592 -25.42 18.55 5.18
CA LEU A 592 -24.03 18.55 4.72
C LEU A 592 -23.35 19.89 5.06
N ILE A 593 -24.01 21.00 4.75
CA ILE A 593 -23.52 22.36 5.02
C ILE A 593 -23.31 22.56 6.53
N LEU A 594 -24.27 22.12 7.34
CA LEU A 594 -24.22 22.32 8.79
C LEU A 594 -23.11 21.49 9.45
N ILE A 595 -22.85 20.28 8.95
CA ILE A 595 -21.89 19.36 9.56
C ILE A 595 -20.46 19.65 9.09
N TYR A 596 -20.23 19.97 7.82
CA TYR A 596 -18.88 20.06 7.26
C TYR A 596 -17.99 21.11 7.94
N LEU A 597 -18.51 22.28 8.30
CA LEU A 597 -17.70 23.32 8.94
C LEU A 597 -17.26 22.93 10.37
N PRO A 598 -18.16 22.57 11.31
CA PRO A 598 -17.77 22.05 12.63
C PRO A 598 -16.89 20.82 12.56
N GLN A 599 -17.18 19.90 11.64
CA GLN A 599 -16.41 18.68 11.43
C GLN A 599 -14.97 18.98 10.98
N THR A 600 -14.78 19.98 10.10
CA THR A 600 -13.44 20.43 9.67
C THR A 600 -12.63 20.96 10.86
N LEU A 601 -13.24 21.78 11.72
CA LEU A 601 -12.58 22.28 12.93
C LEU A 601 -12.24 21.16 13.91
N TYR A 602 -13.21 20.28 14.17
CA TYR A 602 -13.05 19.12 15.04
C TYR A 602 -11.94 18.18 14.56
N SER A 603 -11.78 17.99 13.25
CA SER A 603 -10.75 17.12 12.69
C SER A 603 -9.31 17.51 13.04
N ASN A 604 -9.07 18.76 13.45
CA ASN A 604 -7.75 19.25 13.83
C ASN A 604 -7.38 18.96 15.30
N VAL A 605 -8.31 18.47 16.12
CA VAL A 605 -8.10 18.21 17.56
C VAL A 605 -8.21 16.73 17.94
N ILE A 606 -8.40 15.86 16.96
CA ILE A 606 -8.59 14.42 17.16
C ILE A 606 -7.34 13.59 16.85
N THR A 607 -7.24 12.44 17.50
CA THR A 607 -6.27 11.39 17.18
C THR A 607 -6.84 10.41 16.15
N GLY A 608 -5.99 9.54 15.59
CA GLY A 608 -6.41 8.48 14.66
C GLY A 608 -7.46 7.55 15.25
N SER A 609 -7.35 7.19 16.54
CA SER A 609 -8.36 6.39 17.24
C SER A 609 -9.72 7.09 17.40
N GLU A 610 -9.74 8.43 17.35
CA GLU A 610 -10.95 9.25 17.46
C GLU A 610 -11.55 9.59 16.08
N SER A 611 -10.83 9.31 14.99
CA SER A 611 -11.29 9.57 13.61
C SER A 611 -12.60 8.87 13.25
N THR A 612 -12.95 7.78 13.93
CA THR A 612 -14.24 7.11 13.75
C THR A 612 -15.42 8.06 13.97
N PHE A 613 -15.33 9.00 14.93
CA PHE A 613 -16.37 10.00 15.14
C PHE A 613 -16.44 11.02 14.00
N TYR A 614 -15.30 11.38 13.40
CA TYR A 614 -15.27 12.24 12.23
C TYR A 614 -16.01 11.59 11.05
N TYR A 615 -15.78 10.29 10.79
CA TYR A 615 -16.48 9.56 9.72
C TYR A 615 -17.95 9.28 10.06
N LEU A 616 -18.28 9.10 11.34
CA LEU A 616 -19.66 8.96 11.78
C LEU A 616 -20.49 10.22 11.47
N LEU A 617 -19.90 11.41 11.65
CA LEU A 617 -20.57 12.68 11.28
C LEU A 617 -20.88 12.73 9.78
N ASP A 618 -19.99 12.22 8.92
CA ASP A 618 -20.26 12.11 7.48
C ASP A 618 -21.41 11.15 7.20
N ALA A 619 -21.42 9.98 7.84
CA ALA A 619 -22.51 9.02 7.68
C ALA A 619 -23.86 9.63 8.10
N ILE A 620 -23.91 10.32 9.24
CA ILE A 620 -25.11 11.04 9.69
C ILE A 620 -25.54 12.10 8.67
N ALA A 621 -24.60 12.90 8.17
CA ALA A 621 -24.89 13.96 7.21
C ALA A 621 -25.47 13.40 5.90
N TYR A 622 -24.90 12.31 5.37
CA TYR A 622 -25.37 11.68 4.14
C TYR A 622 -26.71 10.96 4.33
N ILE A 623 -26.90 10.20 5.41
CA ILE A 623 -28.20 9.55 5.70
C ILE A 623 -29.30 10.59 5.82
N TRP A 624 -29.03 11.70 6.53
CA TRP A 624 -29.98 12.78 6.69
C TRP A 624 -30.26 13.50 5.37
N PHE A 625 -29.22 13.77 4.57
CA PHE A 625 -29.37 14.31 3.22
C PHE A 625 -30.27 13.43 2.34
N ILE A 626 -30.01 12.11 2.28
CA ILE A 626 -30.79 11.15 1.48
C ILE A 626 -32.24 11.10 1.97
N TRP A 627 -32.45 11.12 3.28
CA TRP A 627 -33.79 11.18 3.87
C TRP A 627 -34.56 12.45 3.46
N LEU A 628 -33.92 13.62 3.54
CA LEU A 628 -34.54 14.88 3.09
C LEU A 628 -34.79 14.88 1.58
N LEU A 629 -33.88 14.30 0.80
CA LEU A 629 -34.04 14.16 -0.64
C LEU A 629 -35.24 13.27 -0.99
N PHE A 630 -35.42 12.18 -0.24
CA PHE A 630 -36.58 11.30 -0.34
C PHE A 630 -37.89 12.03 -0.02
N VAL A 631 -37.98 12.66 1.17
CA VAL A 631 -39.21 13.38 1.57
C VAL A 631 -39.51 14.54 0.63
N GLY A 632 -38.48 15.29 0.21
CA GLY A 632 -38.61 16.37 -0.75
C GLY A 632 -39.14 15.91 -2.10
N THR A 633 -38.58 14.80 -2.63
CA THR A 633 -39.05 14.20 -3.91
C THR A 633 -40.50 13.72 -3.78
N MET A 634 -40.83 13.05 -2.67
CA MET A 634 -42.18 12.55 -2.40
C MET A 634 -43.21 13.68 -2.34
N THR A 635 -42.90 14.75 -1.59
CA THR A 635 -43.81 15.90 -1.43
C THR A 635 -43.93 16.73 -2.71
N VAL A 636 -42.82 16.94 -3.44
CA VAL A 636 -42.84 17.71 -4.69
C VAL A 636 -43.67 17.01 -5.76
N HIS A 637 -43.57 15.68 -5.88
CA HIS A 637 -44.28 14.94 -6.92
C HIS A 637 -45.64 14.37 -6.49
N GLN A 638 -46.00 14.48 -5.21
CA GLN A 638 -47.15 13.80 -4.60
C GLN A 638 -47.12 12.27 -4.79
N TYR A 639 -45.93 11.68 -4.70
CA TYR A 639 -45.78 10.23 -4.81
C TYR A 639 -46.11 9.52 -3.50
N SER A 640 -46.50 8.24 -3.60
CA SER A 640 -46.43 7.34 -2.47
C SER A 640 -44.98 7.04 -2.11
N ALA A 641 -44.74 6.53 -0.89
CA ALA A 641 -43.39 6.17 -0.44
C ALA A 641 -42.72 5.16 -1.39
N SER A 642 -43.44 4.09 -1.79
CA SER A 642 -42.92 3.08 -2.71
C SER A 642 -42.60 3.65 -4.09
N LYS A 643 -43.51 4.47 -4.64
CA LYS A 643 -43.33 5.14 -5.93
C LYS A 643 -42.13 6.08 -5.90
N THR A 644 -41.91 6.78 -4.79
CA THR A 644 -40.75 7.68 -4.61
C THR A 644 -39.43 6.91 -4.68
N VAL A 645 -39.32 5.76 -3.99
CA VAL A 645 -38.11 4.92 -4.04
C VAL A 645 -37.82 4.48 -5.47
N VAL A 646 -38.83 3.97 -6.18
CA VAL A 646 -38.68 3.55 -7.57
C VAL A 646 -38.24 4.71 -8.46
N THR A 647 -38.87 5.88 -8.33
CA THR A 647 -38.50 7.06 -9.13
C THR A 647 -37.09 7.56 -8.82
N MET A 648 -36.64 7.51 -7.56
CA MET A 648 -35.25 7.86 -7.21
C MET A 648 -34.24 6.90 -7.84
N ILE A 649 -34.52 5.60 -7.87
CA ILE A 649 -33.68 4.60 -8.55
C ILE A 649 -33.65 4.86 -10.07
N LEU A 650 -34.82 5.07 -10.68
CA LEU A 650 -34.91 5.42 -12.10
C LEU A 650 -34.17 6.74 -12.41
N THR A 651 -34.20 7.70 -11.49
CA THR A 651 -33.45 8.97 -11.63
C THR A 651 -31.96 8.69 -11.77
N LEU A 652 -31.39 7.77 -10.98
CA LEU A 652 -29.98 7.38 -11.10
C LEU A 652 -29.69 6.69 -12.45
N VAL A 653 -30.60 5.86 -12.96
CA VAL A 653 -30.47 5.23 -14.30
C VAL A 653 -30.45 6.30 -15.39
N VAL A 654 -31.37 7.27 -15.33
CA VAL A 654 -31.43 8.38 -16.28
C VAL A 654 -30.18 9.26 -16.20
N ILE A 655 -29.64 9.51 -15.01
CA ILE A 655 -28.34 10.20 -14.85
C ILE A 655 -27.23 9.43 -15.58
N GLY A 656 -27.18 8.10 -15.43
CA GLY A 656 -26.23 7.25 -16.15
C GLY A 656 -26.34 7.39 -17.67
N ILE A 657 -27.57 7.41 -18.21
CA ILE A 657 -27.83 7.63 -19.64
C ILE A 657 -27.37 9.03 -20.07
N ILE A 658 -27.70 10.08 -19.30
CA ILE A 658 -27.27 11.45 -19.61
C ILE A 658 -25.75 11.57 -19.63
N ILE A 659 -25.06 10.98 -18.64
CA ILE A 659 -23.59 10.98 -18.58
C ILE A 659 -23.01 10.23 -19.78
N PHE A 660 -23.54 9.05 -20.11
CA PHE A 660 -23.08 8.26 -21.25
C PHE A 660 -23.23 9.03 -22.58
N LEU A 661 -24.41 9.60 -22.85
CA LEU A 661 -24.66 10.41 -24.04
C LEU A 661 -23.77 11.67 -24.07
N GLY A 662 -23.55 12.30 -22.91
CA GLY A 662 -22.64 13.42 -22.78
C GLY A 662 -21.21 13.04 -23.15
N VAL A 663 -20.66 11.98 -22.55
CA VAL A 663 -19.30 11.49 -22.84
C VAL A 663 -19.15 11.13 -24.31
N LEU A 664 -20.14 10.44 -24.90
CA LEU A 664 -20.14 10.11 -26.33
C LEU A 664 -20.09 11.38 -27.19
N PHE A 665 -20.95 12.35 -26.91
CA PHE A 665 -21.02 13.61 -27.64
C PHE A 665 -19.70 14.40 -27.55
N PHE A 666 -19.13 14.54 -26.35
CA PHE A 666 -17.86 15.25 -26.16
C PHE A 666 -16.68 14.50 -26.77
N SER A 667 -16.69 13.17 -26.73
CA SER A 667 -15.68 12.34 -27.42
C SER A 667 -15.72 12.57 -28.93
N MET A 668 -16.90 12.55 -29.55
CA MET A 668 -17.07 12.85 -30.97
C MET A 668 -16.66 14.29 -31.31
N LEU A 669 -17.02 15.27 -30.47
CA LEU A 669 -16.63 16.66 -30.66
C LEU A 669 -15.10 16.82 -30.60
N GLN A 670 -14.43 16.15 -29.65
CA GLN A 670 -12.98 16.16 -29.53
C GLN A 670 -12.31 15.54 -30.76
N GLN A 671 -12.84 14.44 -31.28
CA GLN A 671 -12.35 13.84 -32.53
C GLN A 671 -12.48 14.81 -33.71
N MET A 672 -13.61 15.51 -33.81
CA MET A 672 -13.82 16.53 -34.84
C MET A 672 -12.87 17.72 -34.70
N ILE A 673 -12.64 18.21 -33.48
CA ILE A 673 -11.66 19.28 -33.21
C ILE A 673 -10.25 18.82 -33.56
N ASN A 674 -9.86 17.61 -33.15
CA ASN A 674 -8.55 17.05 -33.48
C ASN A 674 -8.37 16.93 -35.00
N PHE A 675 -9.40 16.48 -35.72
CA PHE A 675 -9.39 16.41 -37.18
C PHE A 675 -9.19 17.78 -37.83
N ILE A 676 -9.97 18.80 -37.41
CA ILE A 676 -9.83 20.18 -37.90
C ILE A 676 -8.43 20.73 -37.56
N THR A 677 -7.92 20.46 -36.37
CA THR A 677 -6.59 20.91 -35.92
C THR A 677 -5.48 20.26 -36.73
N SER A 678 -5.62 18.98 -37.06
CA SER A 678 -4.69 18.26 -37.94
C SER A 678 -4.69 18.86 -39.35
N ILE A 679 -5.87 19.15 -39.92
CA ILE A 679 -5.98 19.84 -41.23
C ILE A 679 -5.32 21.22 -41.17
N TYR A 680 -5.60 22.00 -40.13
CA TYR A 680 -5.02 23.33 -39.95
C TYR A 680 -3.49 23.27 -39.85
N ARG A 681 -2.95 22.33 -39.07
CA ARG A 681 -1.50 22.11 -38.96
C ARG A 681 -0.89 21.76 -40.31
N GLU A 682 -1.50 20.84 -41.06
CA GLU A 682 -0.99 20.44 -42.37
C GLU A 682 -1.02 21.59 -43.39
N LEU A 683 -2.05 22.44 -43.38
CA LEU A 683 -2.10 23.66 -44.20
C LEU A 683 -1.03 24.69 -43.79
N SER A 684 -0.80 24.88 -42.47
CA SER A 684 0.20 25.83 -41.95
C SER A 684 1.66 25.41 -42.15
N PHE A 685 1.92 24.15 -42.50
CA PHE A 685 3.26 23.67 -42.85
C PHE A 685 3.48 23.66 -44.38
N ARG A 686 2.42 23.75 -45.19
CA ARG A 686 2.50 23.77 -46.66
C ARG A 686 2.49 25.19 -47.26
N PHE A 687 2.11 26.20 -46.48
CA PHE A 687 2.15 27.63 -46.78
C PHE A 687 2.82 28.36 -45.64
#